data_AF-A0A1H3KVZ1-F1
#
_entry.id   AF-A0A1H3KVZ1-F1
#
_cell.length_a   1.000
_cell.length_b   1.000
_cell.length_c   1.000
_cell.angle_alpha   90.00
_cell.angle_beta   90.00
_cell.angle_gamma   90.00
#
_symmetry.space_group_name_H-M   'P 1'
#
loop_
_entity.id
_entity.type
_entity.pdbx_description
1 polymer ?
#
loop_
_entity_poly.entity_id
_entity_poly.type
_entity_poly.pdbx_seq_one_letter_code
_entity_poly.pdbx_strand_id
1 'polypeptide(L)'
;MKKIKFMRPSKLAILICLCVLTQLFSPKALALSQIKLIVDGQDITSIAQPIIQNDRTLVPIRFVAEQLGAKVTWNNEDRTVLVEKGKNSVLLRIDSHLVLYQKDEKVYDLCDVPPTIINERTYVPLRLISNALGIGIDWNQESRTVYVDSSKNAEVISFFDVRILSLNPGQAITGKTELQISLPKEGIKNGTEIKYLLLDPANAKGVVVARGNGLTSKYNWLPNLEHKGEKVLVAAIYNDKGEFIAGNATYVQMDVNPKVSLTGLSQGQAINGTVSIGADTNFVPSYVKYEIINQDNNKVVMSSEADPQGLYNWTPMLEDNGNYSFKAIAYDENGKAYESQSISAKVQMSRKLALSGVSSGRTIDKPVTLSTSRNFHVSETEYVLRDPKTGKEETLAKMGYGSYKWFPGPEYSGNKELLVRVKDTRGITHESSKVSVNLSGAPKLFLDGVGPKQVLTTSVKLNTISNVSLDSVNYIIINAKTGARKALASGQSPLVEYTYTPIQGQEGSWKLQAEGIYNSGTKILSEEVPVTVYLGKTYSSSPIIEKDKFLGLASDLAKGSWEKTGMSAALQTAQAILETGWGQSVPVDKYKGNLSYNLFGIKGKGTVGSVISNTWEEYNGKAFRVDAEFRAYNNIDESWSDHKNLLLKASRYEPFREVMHDSTLGAWALRRAGYATDSQYPIKLMRIIKQYNLQELDKIGI
;
A
#
# COMPACT_ATOMS: atom_id res chain seq x y z
N MET A 1 -35.47 61.61 -44.75
CA MET A 1 -34.24 61.82 -45.53
C MET A 1 -33.05 61.12 -44.88
N LYS A 2 -32.62 59.98 -45.42
CA LYS A 2 -31.24 59.45 -45.35
C LYS A 2 -31.02 58.64 -46.63
N LYS A 3 -30.09 59.10 -47.48
CA LYS A 3 -29.80 58.58 -48.82
C LYS A 3 -29.11 57.22 -48.74
N ILE A 4 -29.65 56.21 -49.43
CA ILE A 4 -28.95 54.94 -49.70
C ILE A 4 -27.88 55.25 -50.76
N LYS A 5 -26.59 55.13 -50.39
CA LYS A 5 -25.46 55.26 -51.32
C LYS A 5 -25.31 53.93 -52.07
N PHE A 6 -25.65 53.92 -53.36
CA PHE A 6 -25.26 52.86 -54.28
C PHE A 6 -23.72 52.83 -54.43
N MET A 7 -23.16 51.63 -54.38
CA MET A 7 -21.73 51.37 -54.54
C MET A 7 -21.33 51.65 -56.00
N ARG A 8 -20.26 52.42 -56.22
CA ARG A 8 -19.77 52.79 -57.57
C ARG A 8 -19.33 51.56 -58.38
N PRO A 9 -19.58 51.49 -59.70
CA PRO A 9 -19.27 50.33 -60.54
C PRO A 9 -17.78 49.94 -60.52
N SER A 10 -16.87 50.86 -60.21
CA SER A 10 -15.44 50.58 -60.04
C SER A 10 -15.09 49.77 -58.79
N LYS A 11 -15.91 49.80 -57.73
CA LYS A 11 -15.70 49.01 -56.51
C LYS A 11 -16.29 47.60 -56.61
N LEU A 12 -17.30 47.40 -57.45
CA LEU A 12 -17.87 46.08 -57.73
C LEU A 12 -16.95 45.25 -58.65
N ALA A 13 -16.25 45.90 -59.59
CA ALA A 13 -15.24 45.26 -60.42
C ALA A 13 -14.01 44.78 -59.60
N ILE A 14 -13.58 45.55 -58.59
CA ILE A 14 -12.48 45.14 -57.70
C ILE A 14 -12.89 44.00 -56.77
N LEU A 15 -14.15 43.95 -56.31
CA LEU A 15 -14.64 42.87 -55.46
C LEU A 15 -14.86 41.56 -56.25
N ILE A 16 -15.31 41.65 -57.50
CA ILE A 16 -15.43 40.49 -58.40
C ILE A 16 -14.05 40.00 -58.85
N CYS A 17 -13.08 40.90 -59.10
CA CYS A 17 -11.71 40.51 -59.41
C CYS A 17 -11.01 39.85 -58.19
N LEU A 18 -11.30 40.29 -56.96
CA LEU A 18 -10.75 39.68 -55.73
C LEU A 18 -11.40 38.32 -55.37
N CYS A 19 -12.68 38.11 -55.71
CA CYS A 19 -13.35 36.81 -55.57
C CYS A 19 -12.99 35.81 -56.69
N VAL A 20 -12.60 36.28 -57.88
CA VAL A 20 -12.09 35.40 -58.95
C VAL A 20 -10.59 35.09 -58.78
N LEU A 21 -9.80 35.98 -58.16
CA LEU A 21 -8.39 35.71 -57.86
C LEU A 21 -8.19 34.69 -56.71
N THR A 22 -9.18 34.50 -55.84
CA THR A 22 -9.13 33.49 -54.76
C THR A 22 -9.53 32.08 -55.22
N GLN A 23 -10.02 31.91 -56.45
CA GLN A 23 -10.26 30.59 -57.05
C GLN A 23 -9.05 30.03 -57.83
N LEU A 24 -7.99 30.81 -58.04
CA LEU A 24 -6.80 30.39 -58.79
C LEU A 24 -5.66 29.82 -57.94
N PHE A 25 -5.83 29.78 -56.62
CA PHE A 25 -4.92 29.07 -55.72
C PHE A 25 -5.71 28.07 -54.87
N SER A 26 -6.25 27.03 -55.51
CA SER A 26 -6.33 25.76 -54.80
C SER A 26 -4.89 25.36 -54.51
N PRO A 27 -4.45 25.23 -53.24
CA PRO A 27 -3.20 24.53 -53.00
C PRO A 27 -3.37 23.19 -53.69
N LYS A 28 -2.51 22.89 -54.68
CA LYS A 28 -2.36 21.50 -55.13
C LYS A 28 -2.00 20.76 -53.85
N ALA A 29 -2.96 20.04 -53.29
CA ALA A 29 -2.67 18.95 -52.40
C ALA A 29 -1.76 18.04 -53.23
N LEU A 30 -0.45 18.13 -53.01
CA LEU A 30 0.48 17.13 -53.49
C LEU A 30 0.04 15.85 -52.81
N ALA A 31 -0.77 15.05 -53.53
CA ALA A 31 -1.04 13.69 -53.14
C ALA A 31 0.33 13.03 -53.00
N LEU A 32 0.72 12.66 -51.78
CA LEU A 32 1.89 11.83 -51.55
C LEU A 32 1.77 10.62 -52.48
N SER A 33 2.80 10.38 -53.31
CA SER A 33 2.75 9.26 -54.25
C SER A 33 2.53 7.95 -53.47
N GLN A 34 1.57 7.17 -53.97
CA GLN A 34 1.19 5.88 -53.42
C GLN A 34 2.43 4.97 -53.33
N ILE A 35 2.59 4.30 -52.20
CA ILE A 35 3.72 3.38 -51.98
C ILE A 35 3.49 2.16 -52.84
N LYS A 36 4.49 1.79 -53.64
CA LYS A 36 4.46 0.57 -54.44
C LYS A 36 5.04 -0.60 -53.66
N LEU A 37 4.46 -1.78 -53.83
CA LEU A 37 4.92 -3.04 -53.27
C LEU A 37 5.13 -4.05 -54.38
N ILE A 38 6.40 -4.37 -54.62
CA ILE A 38 6.84 -5.35 -55.61
C ILE A 38 7.37 -6.57 -54.85
N VAL A 39 6.79 -7.74 -55.11
CA VAL A 39 7.18 -9.03 -54.50
C VAL A 39 7.61 -9.97 -55.62
N ASP A 40 8.87 -10.42 -55.61
CA ASP A 40 9.46 -11.28 -56.65
C ASP A 40 9.25 -10.75 -58.08
N GLY A 41 9.40 -9.42 -58.24
CA GLY A 41 9.21 -8.72 -59.51
C GLY A 41 7.74 -8.44 -59.89
N GLN A 42 6.76 -8.96 -59.14
CA GLN A 42 5.34 -8.71 -59.36
C GLN A 42 4.84 -7.52 -58.54
N ASP A 43 4.23 -6.53 -59.20
CA ASP A 43 3.54 -5.43 -58.52
C ASP A 43 2.21 -5.93 -57.94
N ILE A 44 2.14 -5.99 -56.61
CA ILE A 44 0.94 -6.42 -55.87
C ILE A 44 0.27 -5.27 -55.13
N THR A 45 0.65 -4.02 -55.42
CA THR A 45 0.20 -2.82 -54.70
C THR A 45 -1.33 -2.70 -54.62
N SER A 46 -2.03 -3.08 -55.68
CA SER A 46 -3.50 -2.97 -55.77
C SER A 46 -4.23 -3.91 -54.79
N ILE A 47 -3.66 -5.08 -54.52
CA ILE A 47 -4.25 -6.09 -53.64
C ILE A 47 -3.67 -6.04 -52.22
N ALA A 48 -2.45 -5.51 -52.06
CA ALA A 48 -1.72 -5.41 -50.80
C ALA A 48 -1.23 -3.98 -50.54
N GLN A 49 -2.16 -3.03 -50.42
CA GLN A 49 -1.85 -1.61 -50.27
C GLN A 49 -1.00 -1.33 -49.01
N PRO A 50 0.26 -0.86 -49.16
CA PRO A 50 1.09 -0.48 -48.03
C PRO A 50 0.65 0.84 -47.43
N ILE A 51 0.81 0.98 -46.11
CA ILE A 51 0.56 2.23 -45.38
C ILE A 51 1.79 2.61 -44.57
N ILE A 52 1.94 3.89 -44.22
CA ILE A 52 2.96 4.34 -43.27
C ILE A 52 2.29 4.67 -41.95
N GLN A 53 2.80 4.08 -40.88
CA GLN A 53 2.42 4.40 -39.50
C GLN A 53 3.70 4.41 -38.66
N ASN A 54 3.91 5.47 -37.87
CA ASN A 54 5.10 5.66 -37.03
C ASN A 54 6.42 5.45 -37.79
N ASP A 55 6.53 6.03 -38.99
CA ASP A 55 7.70 5.88 -39.88
C ASP A 55 8.03 4.42 -40.22
N ARG A 56 7.01 3.55 -40.24
CA ARG A 56 7.11 2.15 -40.69
C ARG A 56 6.12 1.87 -41.80
N THR A 57 6.61 1.22 -42.85
CA THR A 57 5.76 0.66 -43.90
C THR A 57 5.11 -0.61 -43.40
N LEU A 58 3.78 -0.56 -43.22
CA LEU A 58 2.96 -1.70 -42.87
C LEU A 58 2.29 -2.27 -44.12
N VAL A 59 2.18 -3.60 -44.17
CA VAL A 59 1.56 -4.32 -45.30
C VAL A 59 0.58 -5.36 -44.78
N PRO A 60 -0.48 -5.70 -45.54
CA PRO A 60 -1.41 -6.74 -45.13
C PRO A 60 -0.74 -8.12 -45.26
N ILE A 61 -0.43 -8.74 -44.13
CA ILE A 61 0.52 -9.87 -44.03
C ILE A 61 0.14 -11.05 -44.93
N ARG A 62 -1.16 -11.38 -45.02
CA ARG A 62 -1.66 -12.54 -45.78
C ARG A 62 -1.22 -12.48 -47.25
N PHE A 63 -1.48 -11.36 -47.91
CA PHE A 63 -1.21 -11.21 -49.35
C PHE A 63 0.29 -11.28 -49.66
N VAL A 64 1.12 -10.69 -48.81
CA VAL A 64 2.57 -10.72 -49.00
C VAL A 64 3.13 -12.12 -48.73
N ALA A 65 2.73 -12.74 -47.62
CA ALA A 65 3.22 -14.05 -47.21
C ALA A 65 2.78 -15.18 -48.17
N GLU A 66 1.51 -15.19 -48.62
CA GLU A 66 1.00 -16.18 -49.57
C GLU A 66 1.65 -16.05 -50.94
N GLN A 67 1.90 -14.83 -51.42
CA GLN A 67 2.67 -14.59 -52.66
C GLN A 67 4.08 -15.17 -52.58
N LEU A 68 4.66 -15.22 -51.38
CA LEU A 68 5.97 -15.81 -51.10
C LEU A 68 5.90 -17.31 -50.79
N GLY A 69 4.74 -17.95 -51.01
CA GLY A 69 4.53 -19.39 -50.80
C GLY A 69 4.39 -19.81 -49.33
N ALA A 70 4.12 -18.88 -48.42
CA ALA A 70 3.80 -19.19 -47.02
C ALA A 70 2.29 -19.41 -46.81
N LYS A 71 1.93 -20.24 -45.83
CA LYS A 71 0.56 -20.43 -45.38
C LYS A 71 0.25 -19.46 -44.25
N VAL A 72 -0.93 -18.83 -44.26
CA VAL A 72 -1.36 -17.91 -43.20
C VAL A 72 -2.66 -18.39 -42.55
N THR A 73 -2.59 -18.70 -41.26
CA THR A 73 -3.74 -19.18 -40.47
C THR A 73 -4.16 -18.12 -39.46
N TRP A 74 -5.45 -17.76 -39.45
CA TRP A 74 -6.06 -16.89 -38.45
C TRP A 74 -6.76 -17.72 -37.37
N ASN A 75 -6.51 -17.41 -36.10
CA ASN A 75 -7.27 -17.91 -34.96
C ASN A 75 -8.03 -16.74 -34.34
N ASN A 76 -9.37 -16.84 -34.35
CA ASN A 76 -10.25 -15.80 -33.86
C ASN A 76 -10.32 -15.71 -32.33
N GLU A 77 -10.23 -16.85 -31.63
CA GLU A 77 -10.31 -16.93 -30.17
C GLU A 77 -9.11 -16.25 -29.52
N ASP A 78 -7.90 -16.59 -30.00
CA ASP A 78 -6.65 -16.04 -29.48
C ASP A 78 -6.24 -14.71 -30.13
N ARG A 79 -6.98 -14.30 -31.17
CA ARG A 79 -6.65 -13.18 -32.08
C ARG A 79 -5.20 -13.29 -32.57
N THR A 80 -4.84 -14.44 -33.13
CA THR A 80 -3.48 -14.72 -33.62
C THR A 80 -3.42 -15.00 -35.12
N VAL A 81 -2.28 -14.62 -35.70
CA VAL A 81 -1.90 -14.96 -37.08
C VAL A 81 -0.65 -15.83 -37.02
N LEU A 82 -0.76 -17.05 -37.54
CA LEU A 82 0.36 -17.96 -37.73
C LEU A 82 0.76 -17.96 -39.20
N VAL A 83 2.01 -17.62 -39.51
CA VAL A 83 2.57 -17.70 -40.85
C VAL A 83 3.61 -18.81 -40.90
N GLU A 84 3.48 -19.73 -41.85
CA GLU A 84 4.31 -20.94 -41.96
C GLU A 84 4.91 -21.08 -43.36
N LYS A 85 6.22 -21.30 -43.45
CA LYS A 85 6.91 -21.60 -44.71
C LYS A 85 8.01 -22.64 -44.46
N GLY A 86 7.77 -23.87 -44.91
CA GLY A 86 8.66 -25.00 -44.64
C GLY A 86 8.77 -25.26 -43.13
N LYS A 87 9.99 -25.26 -42.59
CA LYS A 87 10.26 -25.41 -41.14
C LYS A 87 10.13 -24.11 -40.33
N ASN A 88 10.01 -22.97 -41.01
CA ASN A 88 9.97 -21.66 -40.36
C ASN A 88 8.52 -21.26 -40.10
N SER A 89 8.24 -20.73 -38.92
CA SER A 89 6.97 -20.07 -38.63
C SER A 89 7.15 -18.82 -37.77
N VAL A 90 6.16 -17.94 -37.85
CA VAL A 90 6.01 -16.81 -36.94
C VAL A 90 4.59 -16.78 -36.39
N LEU A 91 4.46 -16.66 -35.09
CA LEU A 91 3.18 -16.46 -34.41
C LEU A 91 3.08 -15.01 -33.94
N LEU A 92 2.00 -14.37 -34.37
CA LEU A 92 1.68 -12.98 -34.10
C LEU A 92 0.36 -12.87 -33.37
N ARG A 93 0.29 -11.94 -32.42
CA ARG A 93 -0.96 -11.61 -31.74
C ARG A 93 -1.35 -10.17 -32.05
N ILE A 94 -2.63 -9.95 -32.35
CA ILE A 94 -3.13 -8.61 -32.61
C ILE A 94 -2.97 -7.74 -31.36
N ASP A 95 -2.55 -6.50 -31.56
CA ASP A 95 -2.32 -5.51 -30.51
C ASP A 95 -1.21 -5.89 -29.50
N SER A 96 -0.30 -6.80 -29.87
CA SER A 96 0.88 -7.11 -29.04
C SER A 96 2.19 -6.94 -29.79
N HIS A 97 3.18 -6.40 -29.10
CA HIS A 97 4.55 -6.29 -29.60
C HIS A 97 5.30 -7.63 -29.55
N LEU A 98 4.82 -8.62 -28.80
CA LEU A 98 5.50 -9.90 -28.66
C LEU A 98 5.37 -10.73 -29.95
N VAL A 99 6.52 -11.18 -30.47
CA VAL A 99 6.62 -12.03 -31.64
C VAL A 99 7.32 -13.33 -31.27
N LEU A 100 6.77 -14.46 -31.71
CA LEU A 100 7.41 -15.76 -31.59
C LEU A 100 7.86 -16.24 -32.98
N TYR A 101 9.17 -16.32 -33.18
CA TYR A 101 9.77 -16.98 -34.34
C TYR A 101 10.13 -18.41 -33.98
N GLN A 102 9.77 -19.35 -34.84
CA GLN A 102 10.16 -20.74 -34.71
C GLN A 102 10.88 -21.18 -35.99
N LYS A 103 12.21 -21.32 -35.90
CA LYS A 103 13.09 -21.79 -36.98
C LYS A 103 13.82 -23.05 -36.49
N ASP A 104 15.16 -23.06 -36.52
CA ASP A 104 15.97 -24.10 -35.88
C ASP A 104 15.81 -24.07 -34.36
N GLU A 105 15.70 -22.86 -33.80
CA GLU A 105 15.38 -22.63 -32.40
C GLU A 105 14.15 -21.72 -32.28
N LYS A 106 13.55 -21.77 -31.09
CA LYS A 106 12.45 -20.90 -30.70
C LYS A 106 13.00 -19.59 -30.16
N VAL A 107 12.57 -18.46 -30.73
CA VAL A 107 13.02 -17.12 -30.36
C VAL A 107 11.82 -16.21 -30.11
N TYR A 108 11.80 -15.56 -28.96
CA TYR A 108 10.88 -14.46 -28.70
C TYR A 108 11.59 -13.13 -28.94
N ASP A 109 10.90 -12.19 -29.57
CA ASP A 109 11.39 -10.83 -29.80
C ASP A 109 10.22 -9.84 -29.69
N LEU A 110 10.52 -8.54 -29.78
CA LEU A 110 9.54 -7.47 -29.80
C LEU A 110 9.55 -6.77 -31.16
N CYS A 111 8.39 -6.54 -31.77
CA CYS A 111 8.27 -5.63 -32.92
C CYS A 111 8.05 -4.18 -32.45
N ASP A 112 8.31 -3.22 -33.32
CA ASP A 112 8.14 -1.80 -33.02
C ASP A 112 6.73 -1.25 -33.26
N VAL A 113 5.97 -1.88 -34.16
CA VAL A 113 4.54 -1.62 -34.34
C VAL A 113 3.79 -2.95 -34.26
N PRO A 114 2.77 -3.07 -33.38
CA PRO A 114 2.09 -4.33 -33.18
C PRO A 114 1.20 -4.68 -34.40
N PRO A 115 0.99 -5.97 -34.69
CA PRO A 115 0.03 -6.41 -35.70
C PRO A 115 -1.36 -5.81 -35.41
N THR A 116 -1.93 -5.11 -36.39
CA THR A 116 -3.20 -4.37 -36.20
C THR A 116 -4.18 -4.75 -37.30
N ILE A 117 -5.49 -4.79 -36.98
CA ILE A 117 -6.53 -5.01 -37.99
C ILE A 117 -6.98 -3.66 -38.57
N ILE A 118 -6.83 -3.49 -39.88
CA ILE A 118 -7.30 -2.31 -40.62
C ILE A 118 -8.12 -2.80 -41.80
N ASN A 119 -9.39 -2.36 -41.88
CA ASN A 119 -10.32 -2.79 -42.93
C ASN A 119 -10.34 -4.32 -43.10
N GLU A 120 -10.51 -5.05 -42.00
CA GLU A 120 -10.55 -6.52 -41.92
C GLU A 120 -9.25 -7.26 -42.33
N ARG A 121 -8.14 -6.54 -42.49
CA ARG A 121 -6.84 -7.11 -42.85
C ARG A 121 -5.82 -6.88 -41.74
N THR A 122 -5.01 -7.89 -41.44
CA THR A 122 -3.91 -7.74 -40.49
C THR A 122 -2.71 -7.06 -41.15
N TYR A 123 -2.39 -5.87 -40.69
CA TYR A 123 -1.22 -5.09 -41.08
C TYR A 123 -0.07 -5.34 -40.12
N VAL A 124 1.14 -5.54 -40.67
CA VAL A 124 2.37 -5.75 -39.91
C VAL A 124 3.52 -4.94 -40.50
N PRO A 125 4.55 -4.60 -39.72
CA PRO A 125 5.79 -4.06 -40.26
C PRO A 125 6.37 -5.02 -41.29
N LEU A 126 6.73 -4.50 -42.46
CA LEU A 126 7.29 -5.33 -43.52
C LEU A 126 8.55 -6.08 -43.05
N ARG A 127 9.37 -5.48 -42.18
CA ARG A 127 10.54 -6.13 -41.56
C ARG A 127 10.18 -7.43 -40.84
N LEU A 128 8.99 -7.51 -40.25
CA LEU A 128 8.52 -8.72 -39.59
C LEU A 128 8.42 -9.90 -40.57
N ILE A 129 7.93 -9.63 -41.79
CA ILE A 129 7.82 -10.63 -42.86
C ILE A 129 9.23 -11.08 -43.30
N SER A 130 10.17 -10.15 -43.41
CA SER A 130 11.58 -10.48 -43.68
C SER A 130 12.19 -11.36 -42.60
N ASN A 131 12.05 -11.00 -41.33
CA ASN A 131 12.55 -11.80 -40.21
C ASN A 131 11.89 -13.20 -40.18
N ALA A 132 10.58 -13.28 -40.41
CA ALA A 132 9.84 -14.53 -40.41
C ALA A 132 10.28 -15.49 -41.53
N LEU A 133 10.38 -14.96 -42.76
CA LEU A 133 10.61 -15.77 -43.95
C LEU A 133 12.08 -15.83 -44.40
N GLY A 134 12.96 -15.03 -43.80
CA GLY A 134 14.39 -14.95 -44.14
C GLY A 134 14.67 -14.27 -45.48
N ILE A 135 13.80 -13.36 -45.92
CA ILE A 135 13.83 -12.76 -47.27
C ILE A 135 14.38 -11.33 -47.26
N GLY A 136 15.03 -10.93 -48.35
CA GLY A 136 15.54 -9.57 -48.53
C GLY A 136 14.44 -8.54 -48.78
N ILE A 137 14.61 -7.35 -48.19
CA ILE A 137 13.77 -6.18 -48.45
C ILE A 137 14.67 -5.01 -48.86
N ASP A 138 14.33 -4.34 -49.95
CA ASP A 138 14.94 -3.08 -50.37
C ASP A 138 13.87 -1.96 -50.44
N TRP A 139 14.24 -0.76 -49.99
CA TRP A 139 13.39 0.43 -50.09
C TRP A 139 14.02 1.46 -51.02
N ASN A 140 13.30 1.85 -52.06
CA ASN A 140 13.70 2.94 -52.95
C ASN A 140 12.93 4.22 -52.59
N GLN A 141 13.64 5.19 -51.99
CA GLN A 141 13.06 6.45 -51.52
C GLN A 141 12.49 7.32 -52.65
N GLU A 142 13.20 7.41 -53.77
CA GLU A 142 12.83 8.28 -54.90
C GLU A 142 11.51 7.85 -55.54
N SER A 143 11.34 6.54 -55.74
CA SER A 143 10.13 5.94 -56.32
C SER A 143 9.09 5.52 -55.27
N ARG A 144 9.40 5.63 -53.97
CA ARG A 144 8.61 5.10 -52.85
C ARG A 144 8.17 3.66 -53.08
N THR A 145 9.11 2.82 -53.51
CA THR A 145 8.86 1.41 -53.84
C THR A 145 9.54 0.51 -52.83
N VAL A 146 8.76 -0.40 -52.25
CA VAL A 146 9.25 -1.56 -51.53
C VAL A 146 9.49 -2.69 -52.53
N TYR A 147 10.68 -3.27 -52.49
CA TYR A 147 10.99 -4.53 -53.16
C TYR A 147 11.18 -5.62 -52.12
N VAL A 148 10.44 -6.71 -52.27
CA VAL A 148 10.60 -7.95 -51.51
C VAL A 148 11.11 -9.00 -52.48
N ASP A 149 12.27 -9.58 -52.18
CA ASP A 149 12.97 -10.50 -53.08
C ASP A 149 13.29 -11.80 -52.34
N SER A 150 12.57 -12.86 -52.69
CA SER A 150 12.72 -14.19 -52.10
C SER A 150 14.00 -14.91 -52.53
N SER A 151 14.70 -14.42 -53.57
CA SER A 151 16.01 -14.93 -53.98
C SER A 151 17.15 -14.41 -53.10
N LYS A 152 16.92 -13.31 -52.36
CA LYS A 152 17.86 -12.76 -51.40
C LYS A 152 17.53 -13.28 -50.00
N ASN A 153 18.55 -13.78 -49.31
CA ASN A 153 18.43 -14.15 -47.89
C ASN A 153 18.73 -12.94 -47.01
N ALA A 154 17.95 -12.78 -45.94
CA ALA A 154 18.20 -11.81 -44.88
C ALA A 154 18.34 -12.52 -43.53
N GLU A 155 19.30 -12.08 -42.72
CA GLU A 155 19.40 -12.50 -41.33
C GLU A 155 18.25 -11.91 -40.50
N VAL A 156 17.88 -12.60 -39.43
CA VAL A 156 16.91 -12.07 -38.47
C VAL A 156 17.60 -10.96 -37.68
N ILE A 157 17.09 -9.74 -37.82
CA ILE A 157 17.60 -8.59 -37.08
C ILE A 157 16.52 -8.18 -36.08
N SER A 158 16.87 -8.14 -34.80
CA SER A 158 15.97 -7.64 -33.76
C SER A 158 15.56 -6.20 -34.05
N PHE A 159 14.31 -5.86 -33.73
CA PHE A 159 13.82 -4.49 -33.94
C PHE A 159 14.54 -3.48 -33.05
N PHE A 160 15.07 -3.93 -31.92
CA PHE A 160 15.77 -3.11 -30.94
C PHE A 160 17.12 -3.73 -30.59
N ASP A 161 18.16 -2.90 -30.46
CA ASP A 161 19.47 -3.33 -29.96
C ASP A 161 19.51 -3.21 -28.42
N VAL A 162 18.53 -3.85 -27.77
CA VAL A 162 18.47 -4.02 -26.31
C VAL A 162 18.72 -5.49 -26.02
N ARG A 163 19.49 -5.81 -24.98
CA ARG A 163 19.78 -7.22 -24.63
C ARG A 163 19.60 -7.45 -23.15
N ILE A 164 18.89 -8.51 -22.79
CA ILE A 164 18.88 -9.04 -21.42
C ILE A 164 20.24 -9.70 -21.16
N LEU A 165 20.96 -9.23 -20.14
CA LEU A 165 22.30 -9.73 -19.79
C LEU A 165 22.27 -10.84 -18.76
N SER A 166 21.23 -10.86 -17.94
CA SER A 166 21.19 -11.71 -16.74
C SER A 166 20.62 -13.11 -16.99
N LEU A 167 20.12 -13.39 -18.20
CA LEU A 167 19.39 -14.62 -18.51
C LEU A 167 19.69 -15.14 -19.92
N ASN A 168 19.85 -16.45 -20.03
CA ASN A 168 19.89 -17.15 -21.30
C ASN A 168 18.50 -17.68 -21.69
N PRO A 169 18.17 -17.82 -22.98
CA PRO A 169 16.95 -18.47 -23.42
C PRO A 169 16.80 -19.88 -22.83
N GLY A 170 15.62 -20.17 -22.28
CA GLY A 170 15.29 -21.44 -21.64
C GLY A 170 15.87 -21.64 -20.23
N GLN A 171 16.56 -20.64 -19.67
CA GLN A 171 17.12 -20.73 -18.32
C GLN A 171 16.03 -21.03 -17.28
N ALA A 172 16.33 -21.97 -16.38
CA ALA A 172 15.47 -22.27 -15.24
C ALA A 172 15.55 -21.16 -14.18
N ILE A 173 14.39 -20.67 -13.75
CA ILE A 173 14.25 -19.74 -12.63
C ILE A 173 13.90 -20.55 -11.39
N THR A 174 14.89 -20.73 -10.52
CA THR A 174 14.76 -21.54 -9.30
C THR A 174 14.62 -20.70 -8.03
N GLY A 175 14.63 -19.37 -8.15
CA GLY A 175 14.56 -18.47 -7.01
C GLY A 175 14.85 -17.01 -7.33
N LYS A 176 15.31 -16.27 -6.32
CA LYS A 176 15.71 -14.86 -6.46
C LYS A 176 16.67 -14.68 -7.63
N THR A 177 16.30 -13.81 -8.56
CA THR A 177 16.99 -13.61 -9.84
C THR A 177 17.27 -12.12 -10.02
N GLU A 178 18.49 -11.78 -10.44
CA GLU A 178 18.84 -10.41 -10.83
C GLU A 178 18.47 -10.18 -12.30
N LEU A 179 17.88 -9.02 -12.60
CA LEU A 179 17.47 -8.60 -13.94
C LEU A 179 18.26 -7.37 -14.35
N GLN A 180 18.86 -7.42 -15.55
CA GLN A 180 19.63 -6.33 -16.11
C GLN A 180 19.63 -6.39 -17.64
N ILE A 181 19.66 -5.21 -18.28
CA ILE A 181 19.82 -5.08 -19.73
C ILE A 181 21.07 -4.25 -20.12
N SER A 182 21.53 -4.42 -21.35
CA SER A 182 22.38 -3.46 -22.06
C SER A 182 21.58 -2.65 -23.07
N LEU A 183 22.03 -1.41 -23.32
CA LEU A 183 21.50 -0.49 -24.32
C LEU A 183 22.48 -0.38 -25.51
N PRO A 184 22.03 0.10 -26.69
CA PRO A 184 22.94 0.41 -27.78
C PRO A 184 23.92 1.52 -27.39
N LYS A 185 25.04 1.65 -28.11
CA LYS A 185 26.07 2.67 -27.83
C LYS A 185 25.52 4.10 -27.79
N GLU A 186 24.54 4.40 -28.63
CA GLU A 186 23.90 5.72 -28.72
C GLU A 186 22.83 5.95 -27.62
N GLY A 187 22.53 4.92 -26.82
CA GLY A 187 21.44 4.91 -25.86
C GLY A 187 20.05 4.83 -26.52
N ILE A 188 19.01 4.90 -25.70
CA ILE A 188 17.61 4.99 -26.16
C ILE A 188 17.09 6.38 -25.85
N LYS A 189 16.73 7.14 -26.89
CA LYS A 189 16.17 8.48 -26.74
C LYS A 189 14.82 8.42 -26.02
N ASN A 190 14.61 9.33 -25.07
CA ASN A 190 13.37 9.48 -24.29
C ASN A 190 12.96 8.29 -23.43
N GLY A 191 13.82 7.27 -23.23
CA GLY A 191 13.54 6.19 -22.28
C GLY A 191 13.67 6.66 -20.84
N THR A 192 12.61 6.54 -20.06
CA THR A 192 12.57 7.02 -18.67
C THR A 192 12.27 5.92 -17.66
N GLU A 193 11.65 4.82 -18.10
CA GLU A 193 11.29 3.70 -17.24
C GLU A 193 11.58 2.37 -17.94
N ILE A 194 12.03 1.37 -17.18
CA ILE A 194 12.05 -0.03 -17.57
C ILE A 194 11.04 -0.83 -16.73
N LYS A 195 10.29 -1.72 -17.38
CA LYS A 195 9.46 -2.74 -16.75
C LYS A 195 9.90 -4.12 -17.23
N TYR A 196 10.06 -5.04 -16.29
CA TYR A 196 10.24 -6.45 -16.56
C TYR A 196 8.89 -7.13 -16.41
N LEU A 197 8.39 -7.73 -17.49
CA LEU A 197 7.12 -8.44 -17.54
C LEU A 197 7.38 -9.94 -17.61
N LEU A 198 6.59 -10.74 -16.88
CA LEU A 198 6.56 -12.19 -17.00
C LEU A 198 5.25 -12.59 -17.67
N LEU A 199 5.29 -12.83 -18.98
CA LEU A 199 4.12 -13.11 -19.80
C LEU A 199 3.87 -14.60 -19.95
N ASP A 200 2.61 -14.99 -19.98
CA ASP A 200 2.20 -16.32 -20.43
C ASP A 200 2.29 -16.40 -21.96
N PRO A 201 3.04 -17.36 -22.52
CA PRO A 201 3.19 -17.47 -23.98
C PRO A 201 1.86 -17.74 -24.70
N ALA A 202 0.89 -18.36 -24.03
CA ALA A 202 -0.40 -18.70 -24.63
C ALA A 202 -1.23 -17.47 -24.96
N ASN A 203 -1.13 -16.38 -24.18
CA ASN A 203 -1.97 -15.18 -24.38
C ASN A 203 -1.18 -13.86 -24.41
N ALA A 204 0.15 -13.90 -24.26
CA ALA A 204 1.05 -12.75 -24.18
C ALA A 204 0.65 -11.71 -23.10
N LYS A 205 -0.02 -12.16 -22.03
CA LYS A 205 -0.36 -11.35 -20.87
C LYS A 205 0.30 -11.91 -19.62
N GLY A 206 0.60 -11.04 -18.68
CA GLY A 206 1.18 -11.44 -17.41
C GLY A 206 1.47 -10.23 -16.53
N VAL A 207 2.38 -10.39 -15.57
CA VAL A 207 2.57 -9.38 -14.53
C VAL A 207 3.88 -8.65 -14.67
N VAL A 208 3.94 -7.43 -14.15
CA VAL A 208 5.22 -6.75 -13.89
C VAL A 208 5.89 -7.47 -12.73
N VAL A 209 7.13 -7.90 -12.91
CA VAL A 209 7.93 -8.57 -11.85
C VAL A 209 8.99 -7.66 -11.25
N ALA A 210 9.43 -6.66 -12.00
CA ALA A 210 10.32 -5.60 -11.54
C ALA A 210 10.16 -4.36 -12.42
N ARG A 211 10.50 -3.17 -11.88
CA ARG A 211 10.49 -1.92 -12.63
C ARG A 211 11.40 -0.86 -12.00
N GLY A 212 11.74 0.17 -12.76
CA GLY A 212 12.30 1.40 -12.23
C GLY A 212 12.84 2.34 -13.29
N ASN A 213 13.46 3.44 -12.84
CA ASN A 213 13.90 4.53 -13.74
C ASN A 213 15.34 4.37 -14.23
N GLY A 214 16.14 3.50 -13.60
CA GLY A 214 17.49 3.18 -14.01
C GLY A 214 17.49 2.09 -15.08
N LEU A 215 17.44 2.49 -16.36
CA LEU A 215 17.25 1.54 -17.47
C LEU A 215 18.25 0.37 -17.49
N THR A 216 19.49 0.59 -17.04
CA THR A 216 20.57 -0.43 -16.98
C THR A 216 20.91 -0.87 -15.55
N SER A 217 20.13 -0.42 -14.56
CA SER A 217 20.31 -0.82 -13.17
C SER A 217 19.94 -2.29 -12.96
N LYS A 218 20.45 -2.86 -11.86
CA LYS A 218 20.14 -4.22 -11.44
C LYS A 218 18.85 -4.22 -10.64
N TYR A 219 17.93 -5.12 -11.00
CA TYR A 219 16.66 -5.30 -10.31
C TYR A 219 16.56 -6.71 -9.75
N ASN A 220 16.25 -6.85 -8.46
CA ASN A 220 16.05 -8.15 -7.84
C ASN A 220 14.59 -8.59 -7.99
N TRP A 221 14.39 -9.75 -8.59
CA TRP A 221 13.08 -10.38 -8.72
C TRP A 221 13.00 -11.63 -7.85
N LEU A 222 11.95 -11.72 -7.03
CA LEU A 222 11.59 -12.91 -6.27
C LEU A 222 10.36 -13.55 -6.92
N PRO A 223 10.41 -14.81 -7.38
CA PRO A 223 9.31 -15.41 -8.13
C PRO A 223 8.13 -15.83 -7.24
N ASN A 224 6.91 -15.75 -7.78
CA ASN A 224 5.71 -16.35 -7.19
C ASN A 224 5.55 -17.81 -7.67
N LEU A 225 5.14 -18.70 -6.76
CA LEU A 225 4.93 -20.13 -7.03
C LEU A 225 3.73 -20.43 -7.94
N GLU A 226 2.83 -19.47 -8.12
CA GLU A 226 1.72 -19.56 -9.07
C GLU A 226 2.21 -19.63 -10.53
N HIS A 227 3.34 -19.00 -10.83
CA HIS A 227 3.94 -19.02 -12.15
C HIS A 227 4.72 -20.32 -12.36
N LYS A 228 4.25 -21.14 -13.30
CA LYS A 228 4.86 -22.44 -13.63
C LYS A 228 5.09 -22.60 -15.13
N GLY A 229 6.05 -23.47 -15.45
CA GLY A 229 6.39 -23.85 -16.81
C GLY A 229 7.04 -22.73 -17.59
N GLU A 230 6.92 -22.79 -18.93
CA GLU A 230 7.49 -21.77 -19.79
C GLU A 230 6.78 -20.42 -19.58
N LYS A 231 7.59 -19.37 -19.46
CA LYS A 231 7.16 -17.97 -19.47
C LYS A 231 8.06 -17.15 -20.37
N VAL A 232 7.56 -16.00 -20.81
CA VAL A 232 8.35 -15.05 -21.57
C VAL A 232 8.68 -13.87 -20.67
N LEU A 233 9.96 -13.69 -20.37
CA LEU A 233 10.44 -12.50 -19.70
C LEU A 233 10.70 -11.40 -20.73
N VAL A 234 10.04 -10.26 -20.56
CA VAL A 234 10.18 -9.09 -21.42
C VAL A 234 10.80 -7.95 -20.62
N ALA A 235 11.89 -7.37 -21.12
CA ALA A 235 12.42 -6.10 -20.63
C ALA A 235 11.97 -4.98 -21.56
N ALA A 236 10.97 -4.20 -21.13
CA ALA A 236 10.33 -3.16 -21.92
C ALA A 236 10.67 -1.76 -21.39
N ILE A 237 11.10 -0.88 -22.28
CA ILE A 237 11.45 0.51 -22.00
C ILE A 237 10.30 1.40 -22.46
N TYR A 238 9.93 2.35 -21.59
CA TYR A 238 8.83 3.29 -21.79
C TYR A 238 9.33 4.73 -21.70
N ASN A 239 8.65 5.62 -22.41
CA ASN A 239 8.85 7.07 -22.29
C ASN A 239 8.05 7.67 -21.11
N ASP A 240 8.15 8.99 -20.95
CA ASP A 240 7.50 9.76 -19.89
C ASP A 240 5.95 9.78 -19.99
N LYS A 241 5.41 9.43 -21.16
CA LYS A 241 3.97 9.24 -21.41
C LYS A 241 3.51 7.80 -21.17
N GLY A 242 4.40 6.88 -20.84
CA GLY A 242 4.09 5.47 -20.66
C GLY A 242 3.93 4.68 -21.97
N GLU A 243 4.43 5.21 -23.09
CA GLU A 243 4.42 4.53 -24.39
C GLU A 243 5.66 3.63 -24.51
N PHE A 244 5.48 2.41 -25.02
CA PHE A 244 6.59 1.49 -25.31
C PHE A 244 7.48 2.04 -26.43
N ILE A 245 8.80 2.00 -26.26
CA ILE A 245 9.75 2.55 -27.24
C ILE A 245 10.83 1.56 -27.67
N ALA A 246 11.23 0.62 -26.82
CA ALA A 246 12.24 -0.38 -27.11
C ALA A 246 12.21 -1.50 -26.07
N GLY A 247 12.72 -2.68 -26.41
CA GLY A 247 12.88 -3.73 -25.42
C GLY A 247 13.47 -5.00 -26.01
N ASN A 248 13.49 -6.04 -25.19
CA ASN A 248 13.92 -7.38 -25.57
C ASN A 248 13.09 -8.43 -24.83
N ALA A 249 12.97 -9.61 -25.41
CA ALA A 249 12.25 -10.73 -24.83
C ALA A 249 13.12 -11.99 -24.84
N THR A 250 12.95 -12.83 -23.83
CA THR A 250 13.53 -14.18 -23.77
C THR A 250 12.56 -15.10 -23.05
N TYR A 251 12.63 -16.40 -23.32
CA TYR A 251 11.84 -17.36 -22.56
C TYR A 251 12.63 -17.96 -21.42
N VAL A 252 11.94 -18.31 -20.35
CA VAL A 252 12.48 -18.92 -19.13
C VAL A 252 11.59 -20.08 -18.70
N GLN A 253 12.16 -21.01 -17.95
CA GLN A 253 11.41 -22.11 -17.34
C GLN A 253 11.22 -21.83 -15.84
N MET A 254 9.99 -21.63 -15.40
CA MET A 254 9.69 -21.42 -13.98
C MET A 254 9.73 -22.75 -13.24
N ASP A 255 10.80 -22.99 -12.48
CA ASP A 255 11.06 -24.23 -11.74
C ASP A 255 11.54 -23.92 -10.31
N VAL A 256 10.68 -23.20 -9.58
CA VAL A 256 10.97 -22.79 -8.21
C VAL A 256 10.68 -23.94 -7.26
N ASN A 257 11.73 -24.64 -6.82
CA ASN A 257 11.65 -25.53 -5.66
C ASN A 257 11.70 -24.67 -4.38
N PRO A 258 10.60 -24.56 -3.59
CA PRO A 258 10.52 -23.62 -2.48
C PRO A 258 11.51 -23.97 -1.36
N LYS A 259 12.26 -22.97 -0.91
CA LYS A 259 13.25 -23.05 0.16
C LYS A 259 13.01 -21.94 1.18
N VAL A 260 13.16 -22.29 2.44
CA VAL A 260 12.97 -21.40 3.59
C VAL A 260 14.15 -21.58 4.54
N SER A 261 14.70 -20.48 5.02
CA SER A 261 15.77 -20.46 6.01
C SER A 261 15.38 -19.55 7.17
N LEU A 262 15.58 -20.00 8.41
CA LEU A 262 15.45 -19.16 9.59
C LEU A 262 16.67 -18.24 9.71
N THR A 263 16.45 -16.95 10.00
CA THR A 263 17.51 -15.96 10.22
C THR A 263 17.41 -15.34 11.62
N GLY A 264 18.48 -14.70 12.08
CA GLY A 264 18.53 -14.02 13.39
C GLY A 264 18.93 -14.92 14.58
N LEU A 265 19.23 -16.20 14.33
CA LEU A 265 19.68 -17.15 15.35
C LEU A 265 20.80 -18.05 14.80
N SER A 266 21.75 -18.42 15.64
CA SER A 266 22.80 -19.40 15.35
C SER A 266 22.63 -20.68 16.17
N GLN A 267 23.12 -21.81 15.64
CA GLN A 267 23.08 -23.09 16.34
C GLN A 267 23.79 -23.01 17.70
N GLY A 268 23.11 -23.43 18.76
CA GLY A 268 23.61 -23.43 20.14
C GLY A 268 23.65 -22.06 20.82
N GLN A 269 23.13 -20.99 20.19
CA GLN A 269 23.18 -19.65 20.75
C GLN A 269 22.51 -19.56 22.14
N ALA A 270 23.15 -18.86 23.07
CA ALA A 270 22.56 -18.52 24.36
C ALA A 270 21.61 -17.31 24.22
N ILE A 271 20.38 -17.44 24.70
CA ILE A 271 19.34 -16.39 24.69
C ILE A 271 19.12 -15.91 26.12
N ASN A 272 19.43 -14.65 26.42
CA ASN A 272 19.31 -14.04 27.75
C ASN A 272 18.33 -12.84 27.80
N GLY A 273 17.51 -12.71 26.75
CA GLY A 273 16.55 -11.62 26.55
C GLY A 273 15.67 -11.89 25.33
N THR A 274 15.10 -10.82 24.78
CA THR A 274 14.34 -10.90 23.52
C THR A 274 15.26 -11.34 22.38
N VAL A 275 14.78 -12.29 21.58
CA VAL A 275 15.41 -12.68 20.31
C VAL A 275 14.55 -12.22 19.15
N SER A 276 15.19 -11.72 18.09
CA SER A 276 14.55 -11.28 16.86
C SER A 276 14.91 -12.27 15.75
N ILE A 277 13.92 -12.99 15.22
CA ILE A 277 14.11 -13.97 14.16
C ILE A 277 13.38 -13.55 12.89
N GLY A 278 13.91 -13.95 11.74
CA GLY A 278 13.38 -13.65 10.41
C GLY A 278 13.30 -14.90 9.54
N ALA A 279 12.79 -14.75 8.33
CA ALA A 279 12.78 -15.79 7.32
C ALA A 279 13.47 -15.28 6.04
N ASP A 280 14.28 -16.12 5.42
CA ASP A 280 14.79 -15.93 4.06
C ASP A 280 14.18 -16.99 3.14
N THR A 281 13.71 -16.56 1.97
CA THR A 281 12.96 -17.41 1.04
C THR A 281 13.37 -17.16 -0.40
N ASN A 282 13.29 -18.19 -1.25
CA ASN A 282 13.56 -18.04 -2.69
C ASN A 282 12.29 -17.79 -3.52
N PHE A 283 11.14 -17.61 -2.89
CA PHE A 283 9.86 -17.32 -3.52
C PHE A 283 9.13 -16.24 -2.73
N VAL A 284 8.03 -15.68 -3.24
CA VAL A 284 7.19 -14.72 -2.50
C VAL A 284 6.17 -15.48 -1.62
N PRO A 285 6.36 -15.59 -0.29
CA PRO A 285 5.32 -16.09 0.58
C PRO A 285 4.25 -15.02 0.88
N SER A 286 3.01 -15.46 1.10
CA SER A 286 1.94 -14.58 1.58
C SER A 286 2.17 -14.13 3.03
N TYR A 287 2.68 -15.02 3.88
CA TYR A 287 3.08 -14.73 5.25
C TYR A 287 4.02 -15.81 5.80
N VAL A 288 4.63 -15.52 6.94
CA VAL A 288 5.44 -16.49 7.70
C VAL A 288 4.87 -16.70 9.11
N LYS A 289 5.12 -17.88 9.69
CA LYS A 289 4.94 -18.17 11.11
C LYS A 289 6.22 -18.76 11.67
N TYR A 290 6.43 -18.59 12.97
CA TYR A 290 7.58 -19.13 13.68
C TYR A 290 7.12 -20.17 14.69
N GLU A 291 7.70 -21.35 14.62
CA GLU A 291 7.52 -22.45 15.56
C GLU A 291 8.69 -22.47 16.52
N ILE A 292 8.40 -22.46 17.82
CA ILE A 292 9.38 -22.45 18.90
C ILE A 292 9.02 -23.58 19.85
N ILE A 293 9.87 -24.59 19.92
CA ILE A 293 9.64 -25.80 20.72
C ILE A 293 10.64 -25.82 21.85
N ASN A 294 10.16 -25.88 23.10
CA ASN A 294 10.98 -26.23 24.24
C ASN A 294 11.25 -27.74 24.19
N GLN A 295 12.51 -28.14 24.00
CA GLN A 295 12.92 -29.53 23.83
C GLN A 295 12.94 -30.31 25.15
N ASP A 296 12.96 -29.61 26.28
CA ASP A 296 13.00 -30.24 27.60
C ASP A 296 11.60 -30.69 28.06
N ASN A 297 10.53 -30.07 27.55
CA ASN A 297 9.14 -30.38 27.93
C ASN A 297 8.13 -30.48 26.76
N ASN A 298 8.59 -30.37 25.52
CA ASN A 298 7.79 -30.41 24.28
C ASN A 298 6.70 -29.33 24.14
N LYS A 299 6.77 -28.23 24.91
CA LYS A 299 5.85 -27.09 24.75
C LYS A 299 6.13 -26.39 23.43
N VAL A 300 5.10 -26.23 22.60
CA VAL A 300 5.17 -25.54 21.30
C VAL A 300 4.54 -24.15 21.41
N VAL A 301 5.23 -23.15 20.90
CA VAL A 301 4.74 -21.79 20.70
C VAL A 301 4.73 -21.51 19.20
N MET A 302 3.58 -21.08 18.69
CA MET A 302 3.41 -20.65 17.30
C MET A 302 3.13 -19.15 17.25
N SER A 303 3.84 -18.42 16.40
CA SER A 303 3.50 -17.02 16.13
C SER A 303 2.20 -16.90 15.34
N SER A 304 1.56 -15.74 15.41
CA SER A 304 0.58 -15.32 14.40
C SER A 304 1.26 -15.12 13.04
N GLU A 305 0.46 -14.91 11.99
CA GLU A 305 0.93 -14.48 10.68
C GLU A 305 1.80 -13.24 10.80
N ALA A 306 2.99 -13.28 10.19
CA ALA A 306 3.98 -12.22 10.24
C ALA A 306 4.48 -11.84 8.84
N ASP A 307 5.05 -10.64 8.75
CA ASP A 307 5.66 -10.10 7.54
C ASP A 307 6.86 -10.97 7.14
N PRO A 308 6.88 -11.57 5.94
CA PRO A 308 8.01 -12.35 5.46
C PRO A 308 9.33 -11.58 5.39
N GLN A 309 9.28 -10.26 5.21
CA GLN A 309 10.46 -9.39 5.19
C GLN A 309 10.71 -8.70 6.54
N GLY A 310 9.88 -8.98 7.54
CA GLY A 310 9.96 -8.42 8.88
C GLY A 310 10.61 -9.38 9.89
N LEU A 311 10.89 -8.85 11.08
CA LEU A 311 11.39 -9.62 12.21
C LEU A 311 10.25 -9.95 13.18
N TYR A 312 10.27 -11.17 13.72
CA TYR A 312 9.45 -11.60 14.84
C TYR A 312 10.26 -11.58 16.13
N ASN A 313 9.73 -10.90 17.14
CA ASN A 313 10.35 -10.80 18.45
C ASN A 313 9.71 -11.80 19.41
N TRP A 314 10.54 -12.67 19.98
CA TRP A 314 10.14 -13.61 21.03
C TRP A 314 10.90 -13.29 22.32
N THR A 315 10.19 -13.22 23.44
CA THR A 315 10.76 -12.88 24.75
C THR A 315 10.44 -14.00 25.75
N PRO A 316 11.41 -14.88 26.07
CA PRO A 316 11.22 -15.91 27.08
C PRO A 316 11.18 -15.34 28.51
N MET A 317 10.51 -16.07 29.41
CA MET A 317 10.55 -15.86 30.86
C MET A 317 11.63 -16.72 31.54
N LEU A 318 11.82 -16.54 32.83
CA LEU A 318 12.80 -17.25 33.65
C LEU A 318 12.48 -18.74 33.75
N GLU A 319 11.20 -19.10 33.84
CA GLU A 319 10.77 -20.50 33.82
C GLU A 319 10.88 -21.15 32.43
N ASP A 320 11.09 -20.35 31.38
CA ASP A 320 11.36 -20.85 30.03
C ASP A 320 12.84 -21.22 29.84
N ASN A 321 13.70 -21.16 30.87
CA ASN A 321 15.09 -21.64 30.77
C ASN A 321 15.15 -23.10 30.32
N GLY A 322 15.96 -23.39 29.30
CA GLY A 322 16.02 -24.72 28.71
C GLY A 322 16.58 -24.74 27.30
N ASN A 323 16.53 -25.90 26.66
CA ASN A 323 16.90 -26.09 25.26
C ASN A 323 15.69 -25.90 24.35
N TYR A 324 15.87 -25.19 23.23
CA TYR A 324 14.80 -24.87 22.29
C TYR A 324 15.23 -25.17 20.86
N SER A 325 14.25 -25.52 20.02
CA SER A 325 14.39 -25.49 18.57
C SER A 325 13.44 -24.47 17.95
N PHE A 326 13.95 -23.71 16.98
CA PHE A 326 13.25 -22.66 16.27
C PHE A 326 13.14 -23.02 14.79
N LYS A 327 11.99 -22.72 14.18
CA LYS A 327 11.74 -22.96 12.76
C LYS A 327 10.91 -21.83 12.17
N ALA A 328 11.23 -21.41 10.95
CA ALA A 328 10.39 -20.53 10.14
C ALA A 328 9.54 -21.36 9.19
N ILE A 329 8.26 -21.01 9.07
CA ILE A 329 7.30 -21.65 8.18
C ILE A 329 6.70 -20.59 7.28
N ALA A 330 7.02 -20.64 5.99
CA ALA A 330 6.47 -19.75 4.98
C ALA A 330 5.23 -20.38 4.33
N TYR A 331 4.21 -19.57 4.07
CA TYR A 331 2.96 -20.01 3.47
C TYR A 331 2.78 -19.33 2.10
N ASP A 332 2.43 -20.12 1.09
CA ASP A 332 2.05 -19.58 -0.21
C ASP A 332 0.61 -19.02 -0.21
N GLU A 333 0.20 -18.47 -1.36
CA GLU A 333 -1.16 -17.94 -1.57
C GLU A 333 -2.28 -18.97 -1.41
N ASN A 334 -1.96 -20.26 -1.51
CA ASN A 334 -2.88 -21.38 -1.31
C ASN A 334 -2.87 -21.90 0.13
N GLY A 335 -2.07 -21.29 1.01
CA GLY A 335 -1.93 -21.70 2.39
C GLY A 335 -1.08 -22.96 2.56
N LYS A 336 -0.35 -23.39 1.54
CA LYS A 336 0.60 -24.50 1.65
C LYS A 336 1.84 -24.03 2.39
N ALA A 337 2.23 -24.81 3.40
CA ALA A 337 3.37 -24.53 4.26
C ALA A 337 4.69 -25.08 3.68
N TYR A 338 5.77 -24.32 3.91
CA TYR A 338 7.14 -24.64 3.58
C TYR A 338 8.02 -24.32 4.77
N GLU A 339 8.80 -25.29 5.23
CA GLU A 339 9.50 -25.22 6.51
C GLU A 339 11.00 -25.03 6.32
N SER A 340 11.62 -24.25 7.20
CA SER A 340 13.06 -24.21 7.33
C SER A 340 13.59 -25.44 8.06
N GLN A 341 14.92 -25.63 8.01
CA GLN A 341 15.59 -26.44 9.02
C GLN A 341 15.41 -25.81 10.40
N SER A 342 15.43 -26.64 11.44
CA SER A 342 15.36 -26.17 12.82
C SER A 342 16.74 -25.67 13.29
N ILE A 343 16.78 -24.54 13.99
CA ILE A 343 17.99 -24.06 14.69
C ILE A 343 17.78 -24.26 16.19
N SER A 344 18.71 -24.94 16.85
CA SER A 344 18.67 -25.10 18.31
C SER A 344 19.33 -23.92 19.01
N ALA A 345 18.77 -23.48 20.13
CA ALA A 345 19.37 -22.48 21.01
C ALA A 345 19.02 -22.76 22.47
N LYS A 346 19.73 -22.11 23.40
CA LYS A 346 19.57 -22.33 24.83
C LYS A 346 19.10 -21.06 25.51
N VAL A 347 17.94 -21.10 26.14
CA VAL A 347 17.41 -19.99 26.93
C VAL A 347 18.06 -19.99 28.32
N GLN A 348 18.70 -18.88 28.65
CA GLN A 348 19.47 -18.64 29.87
C GLN A 348 19.15 -17.24 30.42
N MET A 349 17.94 -17.09 30.92
CA MET A 349 17.44 -15.91 31.59
C MET A 349 17.97 -15.84 33.02
N SER A 350 18.43 -14.65 33.41
CA SER A 350 18.61 -14.27 34.81
C SER A 350 17.36 -13.57 35.32
N ARG A 351 17.10 -13.66 36.63
CA ARG A 351 15.94 -13.00 37.25
C ARG A 351 16.05 -11.49 37.10
N LYS A 352 14.99 -10.85 36.61
CA LYS A 352 14.85 -9.39 36.50
C LYS A 352 13.59 -8.95 37.25
N LEU A 353 13.73 -7.93 38.09
CA LEU A 353 12.63 -7.31 38.82
C LEU A 353 12.90 -5.81 38.95
N ALA A 354 11.97 -4.99 38.47
CA ALA A 354 12.04 -3.55 38.56
C ALA A 354 10.66 -2.94 38.77
N LEU A 355 10.61 -1.86 39.54
CA LEU A 355 9.47 -0.96 39.57
C LEU A 355 9.45 -0.12 38.27
N SER A 356 8.26 0.08 37.72
CA SER A 356 7.99 0.88 36.53
C SER A 356 6.77 1.77 36.75
N GLY A 357 6.56 2.74 35.85
CA GLY A 357 5.50 3.75 35.95
C GLY A 357 5.94 5.06 36.63
N VAL A 358 7.08 5.03 37.32
CA VAL A 358 7.77 6.18 37.92
C VAL A 358 9.26 6.11 37.63
N SER A 359 9.93 7.26 37.58
CA SER A 359 11.37 7.37 37.33
C SER A 359 12.04 8.11 38.48
N SER A 360 13.32 7.82 38.72
CA SER A 360 14.06 8.45 39.82
C SER A 360 14.10 9.98 39.68
N GLY A 361 13.92 10.70 40.78
CA GLY A 361 13.86 12.17 40.85
C GLY A 361 12.55 12.80 40.38
N ARG A 362 11.63 12.03 39.79
CA ARG A 362 10.35 12.55 39.29
C ARG A 362 9.52 13.13 40.44
N THR A 363 8.95 14.30 40.19
CA THR A 363 7.89 14.83 41.06
C THR A 363 6.56 14.18 40.69
N ILE A 364 5.89 13.54 41.65
CA ILE A 364 4.57 12.95 41.47
C ILE A 364 3.53 13.95 41.94
N ASP A 365 2.79 14.50 40.98
CA ASP A 365 1.79 15.52 41.20
C ASP A 365 0.48 15.24 40.43
N LYS A 366 0.37 14.03 39.86
CA LYS A 366 -0.81 13.47 39.20
C LYS A 366 -0.89 11.98 39.57
N PRO A 367 -2.06 11.32 39.41
CA PRO A 367 -2.14 9.87 39.54
C PRO A 367 -1.07 9.18 38.68
N VAL A 368 -0.35 8.25 39.29
CA VAL A 368 0.63 7.38 38.61
C VAL A 368 0.15 5.94 38.68
N THR A 369 0.56 5.14 37.70
CA THR A 369 0.30 3.71 37.71
C THR A 369 1.61 2.99 38.04
N LEU A 370 1.76 2.56 39.28
CA LEU A 370 2.89 1.73 39.69
C LEU A 370 2.72 0.35 39.07
N SER A 371 3.73 -0.09 38.33
CA SER A 371 3.72 -1.37 37.62
C SER A 371 5.03 -2.11 37.86
N THR A 372 5.02 -3.41 37.63
CA THR A 372 6.18 -4.27 37.91
C THR A 372 6.70 -4.88 36.63
N SER A 373 7.93 -4.54 36.25
CA SER A 373 8.64 -5.20 35.16
C SER A 373 9.39 -6.41 35.72
N ARG A 374 9.04 -7.61 35.26
CA ARG A 374 9.66 -8.87 35.69
C ARG A 374 9.62 -9.89 34.58
N ASN A 375 10.50 -10.89 34.67
CA ASN A 375 10.54 -12.01 33.73
C ASN A 375 10.23 -13.36 34.41
N PHE A 376 9.46 -13.41 35.49
CA PHE A 376 9.13 -14.67 36.18
C PHE A 376 7.74 -14.61 36.81
N HIS A 377 7.13 -15.78 37.02
CA HIS A 377 5.82 -15.85 37.67
C HIS A 377 5.87 -15.54 39.17
N VAL A 378 4.81 -14.88 39.67
CA VAL A 378 4.66 -14.46 41.08
C VAL A 378 3.27 -14.77 41.60
N SER A 379 3.14 -15.05 42.89
CA SER A 379 1.84 -15.20 43.55
C SER A 379 1.33 -13.89 44.16
N GLU A 380 2.24 -12.98 44.49
CA GLU A 380 1.94 -11.71 45.17
C GLU A 380 2.93 -10.63 44.73
N THR A 381 2.40 -9.41 44.60
CA THR A 381 3.10 -8.17 44.30
C THR A 381 2.69 -7.15 45.36
N GLU A 382 3.67 -6.61 46.06
CA GLU A 382 3.55 -5.57 47.07
C GLU A 382 4.25 -4.30 46.59
N TYR A 383 3.51 -3.20 46.47
CA TYR A 383 4.08 -1.88 46.23
C TYR A 383 4.36 -1.21 47.57
N VAL A 384 5.59 -0.76 47.76
CA VAL A 384 6.07 -0.26 49.05
C VAL A 384 6.55 1.17 48.90
N LEU A 385 6.12 2.03 49.81
CA LEU A 385 6.66 3.37 50.04
C LEU A 385 7.62 3.31 51.22
N ARG A 386 8.81 3.87 51.06
CA ARG A 386 9.82 3.98 52.11
C ARG A 386 10.18 5.44 52.34
N ASP A 387 10.23 5.84 53.60
CA ASP A 387 10.81 7.13 53.97
C ASP A 387 12.34 6.97 54.10
N PRO A 388 13.14 7.65 53.25
CA PRO A 388 14.58 7.44 53.24
C PRO A 388 15.30 7.96 54.49
N LYS A 389 14.69 8.88 55.26
CA LYS A 389 15.30 9.44 56.48
C LYS A 389 15.11 8.52 57.68
N THR A 390 13.91 7.96 57.82
CA THR A 390 13.58 7.09 58.98
C THR A 390 13.75 5.61 58.68
N GLY A 391 13.78 5.23 57.39
CA GLY A 391 13.76 3.85 56.94
C GLY A 391 12.40 3.17 57.07
N LYS A 392 11.37 3.86 57.57
CA LYS A 392 10.02 3.33 57.75
C LYS A 392 9.41 2.96 56.40
N GLU A 393 8.84 1.76 56.31
CA GLU A 393 8.14 1.27 55.12
C GLU A 393 6.62 1.22 55.35
N GLU A 394 5.87 1.45 54.28
CA GLU A 394 4.43 1.36 54.23
C GLU A 394 3.99 0.64 52.95
N THR A 395 3.12 -0.35 53.11
CA THR A 395 2.50 -1.06 51.99
C THR A 395 1.45 -0.16 51.35
N LEU A 396 1.69 0.25 50.10
CA LEU A 396 0.71 1.01 49.33
C LEU A 396 -0.42 0.12 48.78
N ALA A 397 -0.07 -1.07 48.33
CA ALA A 397 -1.00 -2.06 47.82
C ALA A 397 -0.38 -3.46 47.82
N LYS A 398 -1.22 -4.48 48.02
CA LYS A 398 -0.90 -5.90 47.81
C LYS A 398 -1.92 -6.52 46.87
N MET A 399 -1.42 -7.23 45.86
CA MET A 399 -2.25 -7.88 44.83
C MET A 399 -1.47 -9.01 44.17
N GLY A 400 -2.13 -9.95 43.49
CA GLY A 400 -1.44 -11.03 42.76
C GLY A 400 -0.68 -10.51 41.53
N TYR A 401 -1.42 -10.35 40.43
CA TYR A 401 -0.97 -9.68 39.22
C TYR A 401 -1.74 -8.38 39.02
N GLY A 402 -1.04 -7.32 38.64
CA GLY A 402 -1.67 -6.06 38.28
C GLY A 402 -0.72 -4.88 38.40
N SER A 403 -1.28 -3.72 38.09
CA SER A 403 -0.69 -2.42 38.36
C SER A 403 -1.52 -1.74 39.44
N TYR A 404 -0.89 -0.90 40.24
CA TYR A 404 -1.60 -0.09 41.24
C TYR A 404 -1.64 1.37 40.82
N LYS A 405 -2.85 1.90 40.59
CA LYS A 405 -3.05 3.33 40.36
C LYS A 405 -3.00 4.03 41.71
N TRP A 406 -1.98 4.86 41.90
CA TRP A 406 -1.70 5.54 43.14
C TRP A 406 -1.70 7.05 42.93
N PHE A 407 -2.33 7.77 43.85
CA PHE A 407 -2.27 9.22 43.88
C PHE A 407 -1.89 9.67 45.30
N PRO A 408 -0.60 10.00 45.56
CA PRO A 408 -0.11 10.28 46.91
C PRO A 408 -0.80 11.48 47.54
N GLY A 409 -1.34 11.27 48.75
CA GLY A 409 -1.88 12.33 49.57
C GLY A 409 -0.83 13.26 50.19
N PRO A 410 -1.26 14.43 50.70
CA PRO A 410 -0.39 15.42 51.35
C PRO A 410 0.52 14.87 52.45
N GLU A 411 0.06 13.85 53.18
CA GLU A 411 0.77 13.19 54.28
C GLU A 411 2.11 12.56 53.85
N TYR A 412 2.27 12.21 52.58
CA TYR A 412 3.49 11.61 52.07
C TYR A 412 4.52 12.63 51.56
N SER A 413 4.27 13.93 51.72
CA SER A 413 5.08 15.02 51.16
C SER A 413 6.60 14.87 51.34
N GLY A 414 7.35 15.33 50.34
CA GLY A 414 8.81 15.31 50.31
C GLY A 414 9.39 14.12 49.56
N ASN A 415 10.69 13.88 49.79
CA ASN A 415 11.40 12.77 49.15
C ASN A 415 10.97 11.43 49.76
N LYS A 416 10.60 10.48 48.89
CA LYS A 416 10.24 9.11 49.23
C LYS A 416 10.91 8.13 48.27
N GLU A 417 11.07 6.90 48.70
CA GLU A 417 11.52 5.81 47.83
C GLU A 417 10.37 4.85 47.58
N LEU A 418 10.19 4.46 46.33
CA LEU A 418 9.25 3.42 45.94
C LEU A 418 10.02 2.17 45.56
N LEU A 419 9.52 1.01 45.97
CA LEU A 419 10.03 -0.28 45.53
C LEU A 419 8.88 -1.25 45.34
N VAL A 420 9.15 -2.35 44.65
CA VAL A 420 8.23 -3.47 44.57
C VAL A 420 8.87 -4.71 45.19
N ARG A 421 8.09 -5.39 46.04
CA ARG A 421 8.42 -6.68 46.62
C ARG A 421 7.47 -7.71 46.05
N VAL A 422 7.99 -8.83 45.56
CA VAL A 422 7.17 -9.88 44.97
C VAL A 422 7.48 -11.22 45.62
N LYS A 423 6.46 -12.06 45.74
CA LYS A 423 6.61 -13.45 46.16
C LYS A 423 6.51 -14.35 44.94
N ASP A 424 7.55 -15.13 44.64
CA ASP A 424 7.52 -16.10 43.55
C ASP A 424 6.56 -17.26 43.86
N THR A 425 6.26 -18.12 42.87
CA THR A 425 5.31 -19.23 43.02
C THR A 425 5.71 -20.28 44.07
N ARG A 426 6.95 -20.22 44.59
CA ARG A 426 7.45 -21.08 45.68
C ARG A 426 7.42 -20.38 47.04
N GLY A 427 6.91 -19.15 47.10
CA GLY A 427 6.85 -18.38 48.34
C GLY A 427 8.08 -17.55 48.65
N ILE A 428 9.09 -17.51 47.76
CA ILE A 428 10.34 -16.76 48.00
C ILE A 428 10.12 -15.29 47.63
N THR A 429 10.49 -14.40 48.54
CA THR A 429 10.38 -12.95 48.36
C THR A 429 11.58 -12.37 47.61
N HIS A 430 11.32 -11.47 46.66
CA HIS A 430 12.31 -10.74 45.88
C HIS A 430 11.98 -9.25 45.91
N GLU A 431 13.01 -8.41 45.96
CA GLU A 431 12.86 -6.95 46.02
C GLU A 431 13.50 -6.27 44.82
N SER A 432 12.84 -5.25 44.27
CA SER A 432 13.44 -4.40 43.23
C SER A 432 14.43 -3.42 43.81
N SER A 433 15.25 -2.80 42.95
CA SER A 433 15.91 -1.54 43.30
C SER A 433 14.88 -0.47 43.70
N LYS A 434 15.29 0.45 44.56
CA LYS A 434 14.49 1.58 45.04
C LYS A 434 14.50 2.70 44.01
N VAL A 435 13.36 3.37 43.84
CA VAL A 435 13.18 4.52 42.95
C VAL A 435 12.83 5.74 43.81
N SER A 436 13.75 6.69 43.92
CA SER A 436 13.52 7.93 44.68
C SER A 436 12.58 8.86 43.90
N VAL A 437 11.56 9.40 44.54
CA VAL A 437 10.57 10.31 43.96
C VAL A 437 10.32 11.48 44.90
N ASN A 438 9.90 12.61 44.34
CA ASN A 438 9.48 13.77 45.12
C ASN A 438 7.95 13.83 45.11
N LEU A 439 7.34 13.82 46.28
CA LEU A 439 5.88 13.93 46.41
C LEU A 439 5.54 15.37 46.76
N SER A 440 4.72 16.02 45.93
CA SER A 440 4.47 17.48 46.03
C SER A 440 3.79 17.88 47.33
N GLY A 441 3.00 16.97 47.93
CA GLY A 441 2.22 17.24 49.12
C GLY A 441 1.01 18.16 48.90
N ALA A 442 0.76 18.61 47.67
CA ALA A 442 -0.33 19.52 47.36
C ALA A 442 -1.66 18.75 47.18
N PRO A 443 -2.76 19.17 47.82
CA PRO A 443 -4.10 18.70 47.51
C PRO A 443 -4.45 18.97 46.03
N LYS A 444 -4.97 17.96 45.35
CA LYS A 444 -5.26 17.99 43.92
C LYS A 444 -6.51 17.17 43.59
N LEU A 445 -7.17 17.58 42.52
CA LEU A 445 -8.41 17.00 42.00
C LEU A 445 -8.32 16.93 40.47
N PHE A 446 -8.82 15.84 39.89
CA PHE A 446 -9.00 15.68 38.44
C PHE A 446 -10.45 15.33 38.14
N LEU A 447 -10.94 15.82 37.02
CA LEU A 447 -12.24 15.43 36.47
C LEU A 447 -12.03 14.22 35.54
N ASP A 448 -12.87 13.20 35.69
CA ASP A 448 -12.87 12.00 34.86
C ASP A 448 -14.27 11.81 34.25
N GLY A 449 -14.34 11.01 33.18
CA GLY A 449 -15.57 10.72 32.43
C GLY A 449 -15.82 11.61 31.20
N VAL A 450 -15.06 12.69 31.04
CA VAL A 450 -15.06 13.54 29.84
C VAL A 450 -13.64 13.85 29.37
N GLY A 451 -13.46 13.88 28.05
CA GLY A 451 -12.18 14.21 27.40
C GLY A 451 -12.16 15.64 26.83
N PRO A 452 -10.98 16.24 26.68
CA PRO A 452 -10.84 17.53 26.01
C PRO A 452 -11.32 17.42 24.56
N LYS A 453 -12.07 18.43 24.10
CA LYS A 453 -12.68 18.51 22.75
C LYS A 453 -13.72 17.43 22.46
N GLN A 454 -14.17 16.68 23.47
CA GLN A 454 -15.29 15.75 23.30
C GLN A 454 -16.57 16.53 22.96
N VAL A 455 -17.33 16.00 22.01
CA VAL A 455 -18.64 16.53 21.65
C VAL A 455 -19.73 15.73 22.36
N LEU A 456 -20.41 16.37 23.30
CA LEU A 456 -21.49 15.82 24.09
C LEU A 456 -22.80 15.93 23.30
N THR A 457 -23.27 14.79 22.79
CA THR A 457 -24.56 14.65 22.08
C THR A 457 -25.60 13.89 22.90
N THR A 458 -25.16 13.19 23.94
CA THR A 458 -25.97 12.41 24.88
C THR A 458 -25.43 12.56 26.30
N SER A 459 -26.06 11.89 27.26
CA SER A 459 -25.59 11.86 28.65
C SER A 459 -24.16 11.30 28.77
N VAL A 460 -23.39 11.87 29.70
CA VAL A 460 -22.07 11.39 30.12
C VAL A 460 -22.01 11.21 31.63
N LYS A 461 -21.21 10.25 32.07
CA LYS A 461 -20.94 9.99 33.48
C LYS A 461 -19.69 10.74 33.89
N LEU A 462 -19.78 11.55 34.93
CA LEU A 462 -18.70 12.33 35.52
C LEU A 462 -18.32 11.73 36.87
N ASN A 463 -17.03 11.70 37.15
CA ASN A 463 -16.44 11.28 38.41
C ASN A 463 -15.18 12.11 38.68
N THR A 464 -14.58 11.95 39.85
CA THR A 464 -13.35 12.65 40.20
C THR A 464 -12.26 11.70 40.67
N ILE A 465 -11.01 12.15 40.53
CA ILE A 465 -9.84 11.48 41.09
C ILE A 465 -9.12 12.50 41.97
N SER A 466 -9.02 12.24 43.27
CA SER A 466 -8.37 13.14 44.24
C SER A 466 -7.33 12.41 45.07
N ASN A 467 -6.33 13.15 45.55
CA ASN A 467 -5.35 12.66 46.53
C ASN A 467 -5.68 13.08 47.97
N VAL A 468 -6.84 13.69 48.19
CA VAL A 468 -7.36 13.95 49.54
C VAL A 468 -8.75 13.33 49.65
N SER A 469 -9.13 12.96 50.87
CA SER A 469 -10.50 12.52 51.15
C SER A 469 -11.44 13.71 51.02
N LEU A 470 -12.42 13.61 50.12
CA LEU A 470 -13.39 14.68 49.88
C LEU A 470 -14.63 14.44 50.74
N ASP A 471 -15.18 15.51 51.31
CA ASP A 471 -16.47 15.53 51.98
C ASP A 471 -17.61 15.54 50.94
N SER A 472 -17.42 16.29 49.85
CA SER A 472 -18.37 16.36 48.73
C SER A 472 -17.75 16.90 47.44
N VAL A 473 -18.45 16.75 46.33
CA VAL A 473 -18.06 17.26 45.00
C VAL A 473 -19.20 18.09 44.40
N ASN A 474 -18.85 19.25 43.84
CA ASN A 474 -19.70 20.04 42.97
C ASN A 474 -19.19 19.90 41.53
N TYR A 475 -20.08 19.61 40.58
CA TYR A 475 -19.75 19.62 39.15
C TYR A 475 -20.20 20.94 38.55
N ILE A 476 -19.30 21.63 37.86
CA ILE A 476 -19.50 22.98 37.35
C ILE A 476 -19.37 22.96 35.84
N ILE A 477 -20.31 23.63 35.16
CA ILE A 477 -20.21 23.95 33.74
C ILE A 477 -19.92 25.44 33.58
N ILE A 478 -18.93 25.76 32.75
CA ILE A 478 -18.40 27.11 32.56
C ILE A 478 -18.58 27.50 31.09
N ASN A 479 -19.28 28.59 30.82
CA ASN A 479 -19.46 29.07 29.46
C ASN A 479 -18.10 29.53 28.90
N ALA A 480 -17.65 28.94 27.79
CA ALA A 480 -16.31 29.24 27.27
C ALA A 480 -16.17 30.68 26.73
N LYS A 481 -17.28 31.36 26.40
CA LYS A 481 -17.29 32.74 25.89
C LYS A 481 -17.40 33.77 27.01
N THR A 482 -18.33 33.57 27.93
CA THR A 482 -18.64 34.57 28.98
C THR A 482 -17.93 34.31 30.30
N GLY A 483 -17.38 33.11 30.50
CA GLY A 483 -16.83 32.69 31.80
C GLY A 483 -17.89 32.41 32.87
N ALA A 484 -19.18 32.56 32.56
CA ALA A 484 -20.26 32.33 33.51
C ALA A 484 -20.27 30.87 34.01
N ARG A 485 -20.31 30.70 35.33
CA ARG A 485 -20.26 29.41 36.03
C ARG A 485 -21.66 29.00 36.47
N LYS A 486 -22.04 27.74 36.24
CA LYS A 486 -23.28 27.14 36.72
C LYS A 486 -23.00 25.79 37.35
N ALA A 487 -23.57 25.51 38.52
CA ALA A 487 -23.52 24.18 39.11
C ALA A 487 -24.42 23.23 38.30
N LEU A 488 -23.86 22.12 37.84
CA LEU A 488 -24.60 20.97 37.32
C LEU A 488 -25.18 20.14 38.47
N ALA A 489 -24.37 19.93 39.51
CA ALA A 489 -24.77 19.29 40.74
C ALA A 489 -23.88 19.79 41.89
N SER A 490 -24.43 19.81 43.09
CA SER A 490 -23.73 20.24 44.31
C SER A 490 -23.85 19.20 45.41
N GLY A 491 -22.87 19.14 46.31
CA GLY A 491 -22.89 18.26 47.48
C GLY A 491 -22.91 16.77 47.14
N GLN A 492 -22.41 16.38 45.96
CA GLN A 492 -22.43 14.98 45.52
C GLN A 492 -21.43 14.17 46.32
N SER A 493 -21.78 12.90 46.58
CA SER A 493 -20.82 11.95 47.16
C SER A 493 -19.64 11.77 46.19
N PRO A 494 -18.38 11.87 46.65
CA PRO A 494 -17.21 11.62 45.81
C PRO A 494 -17.11 10.17 45.30
N LEU A 495 -17.86 9.25 45.92
CA LEU A 495 -17.84 7.82 45.59
C LEU A 495 -18.87 7.43 44.51
N VAL A 496 -19.71 8.37 44.07
CA VAL A 496 -20.83 8.11 43.15
C VAL A 496 -20.62 8.85 41.83
N GLU A 497 -20.82 8.15 40.72
CA GLU A 497 -20.82 8.78 39.38
C GLU A 497 -22.03 9.71 39.23
N TYR A 498 -21.79 10.92 38.76
CA TYR A 498 -22.84 11.87 38.42
C TYR A 498 -23.14 11.80 36.92
N THR A 499 -24.41 11.62 36.54
CA THR A 499 -24.80 11.63 35.12
C THR A 499 -25.18 13.05 34.70
N TYR A 500 -24.35 13.66 33.85
CA TYR A 500 -24.67 14.92 33.19
C TYR A 500 -25.39 14.64 31.87
N THR A 501 -26.63 15.13 31.75
CA THR A 501 -27.40 15.12 30.51
C THR A 501 -27.47 16.55 29.98
N PRO A 502 -26.81 16.89 28.85
CA PRO A 502 -26.93 18.22 28.28
C PRO A 502 -28.38 18.50 27.84
N ILE A 503 -28.85 19.72 28.07
CA ILE A 503 -30.22 20.16 27.74
C ILE A 503 -30.22 21.27 26.69
N GLN A 504 -31.37 21.46 26.03
CA GLN A 504 -31.59 22.56 25.09
C GLN A 504 -31.29 23.92 25.77
N GLY A 505 -30.59 24.80 25.08
CA GLY A 505 -30.06 26.07 25.60
C GLY A 505 -28.64 25.98 26.16
N GLN A 506 -28.04 24.77 26.24
CA GLN A 506 -26.64 24.57 26.58
C GLN A 506 -25.76 24.30 25.36
N GLU A 507 -26.21 24.56 24.13
CA GLU A 507 -25.40 24.32 22.93
C GLU A 507 -24.18 25.25 22.86
N GLY A 508 -23.07 24.73 22.34
CA GLY A 508 -21.84 25.49 22.14
C GLY A 508 -20.67 25.02 23.00
N SER A 509 -19.67 25.88 23.15
CA SER A 509 -18.41 25.56 23.82
C SER A 509 -18.50 25.80 25.32
N TRP A 510 -18.14 24.77 26.09
CA TRP A 510 -18.14 24.81 27.55
C TRP A 510 -16.84 24.25 28.10
N LYS A 511 -16.63 24.47 29.38
CA LYS A 511 -15.64 23.72 30.15
C LYS A 511 -16.33 23.07 31.33
N LEU A 512 -15.98 21.82 31.61
CA LEU A 512 -16.41 21.10 32.79
C LEU A 512 -15.29 21.13 33.83
N GLN A 513 -15.65 21.38 35.08
CA GLN A 513 -14.73 21.43 36.21
C GLN A 513 -15.40 20.77 37.42
N ALA A 514 -14.64 20.03 38.22
CA ALA A 514 -15.06 19.59 39.54
C ALA A 514 -14.49 20.53 40.61
N GLU A 515 -15.30 20.86 41.61
CA GLU A 515 -14.90 21.50 42.86
C GLU A 515 -15.09 20.49 43.99
N GLY A 516 -14.01 20.06 44.61
CA GLY A 516 -14.02 19.19 45.77
C GLY A 516 -13.97 20.00 47.06
N ILE A 517 -14.80 19.61 48.03
CA ILE A 517 -14.75 20.13 49.40
C ILE A 517 -14.07 19.09 50.28
N TYR A 518 -13.08 19.51 51.07
CA TYR A 518 -12.36 18.65 52.00
C TYR A 518 -12.00 19.40 53.28
N ASN A 519 -11.61 18.66 54.34
CA ASN A 519 -11.24 19.21 55.63
C ASN A 519 -12.28 20.22 56.17
N SER A 520 -13.57 19.88 56.11
CA SER A 520 -14.64 20.71 56.67
C SER A 520 -14.71 22.12 56.07
N GLY A 521 -14.62 22.23 54.74
CA GLY A 521 -14.95 23.46 53.99
C GLY A 521 -13.87 24.02 53.06
N THR A 522 -12.68 23.40 53.01
CA THR A 522 -11.61 23.83 52.10
C THR A 522 -11.91 23.38 50.67
N LYS A 523 -11.64 24.24 49.68
CA LYS A 523 -11.95 23.99 48.27
C LYS A 523 -10.71 23.60 47.47
N ILE A 524 -10.85 22.60 46.60
CA ILE A 524 -9.89 22.27 45.54
C ILE A 524 -10.62 22.17 44.20
N LEU A 525 -9.97 22.63 43.13
CA LEU A 525 -10.52 22.62 41.78
C LEU A 525 -9.77 21.63 40.90
N SER A 526 -10.49 20.94 40.03
CA SER A 526 -9.87 20.25 38.89
C SER A 526 -9.46 21.24 37.81
N GLU A 527 -8.73 20.75 36.82
CA GLU A 527 -8.61 21.42 35.53
C GLU A 527 -9.99 21.68 34.90
N GLU A 528 -10.05 22.70 34.05
CA GLU A 528 -11.22 22.96 33.22
C GLU A 528 -11.09 22.13 31.93
N VAL A 529 -11.93 21.10 31.76
CA VAL A 529 -11.93 20.22 30.58
C VAL A 529 -12.82 20.83 29.50
N PRO A 530 -12.26 21.28 28.36
CA PRO A 530 -13.06 21.89 27.31
C PRO A 530 -13.91 20.83 26.58
N VAL A 531 -15.20 21.09 26.43
CA VAL A 531 -16.17 20.24 25.72
C VAL A 531 -17.05 21.08 24.80
N THR A 532 -17.72 20.42 23.87
CA THR A 532 -18.76 21.06 23.04
C THR A 532 -20.08 20.31 23.24
N VAL A 533 -21.14 21.03 23.56
CA VAL A 533 -22.49 20.46 23.63
C VAL A 533 -23.17 20.69 22.28
N TYR A 534 -23.67 19.61 21.68
CA TYR A 534 -24.41 19.67 20.42
C TYR A 534 -25.60 18.70 20.48
N LEU A 535 -26.81 19.25 20.54
CA LEU A 535 -28.07 18.48 20.62
C LEU A 535 -28.86 18.49 19.31
N GLY A 536 -28.29 19.07 18.24
CA GLY A 536 -28.87 19.03 16.91
C GLY A 536 -28.78 17.65 16.28
N LYS A 537 -29.40 17.51 15.10
CA LYS A 537 -29.29 16.30 14.29
C LYS A 537 -27.82 16.07 13.91
N THR A 538 -27.32 14.87 14.17
CA THR A 538 -26.01 14.45 13.67
C THR A 538 -26.15 13.43 12.54
N TYR A 539 -25.16 13.41 11.66
CA TYR A 539 -25.07 12.48 10.54
C TYR A 539 -23.94 11.47 10.79
N SER A 540 -24.18 10.24 10.37
CA SER A 540 -23.18 9.17 10.38
C SER A 540 -22.67 8.90 8.97
N SER A 541 -21.76 7.93 8.83
CA SER A 541 -21.25 7.52 7.52
C SER A 541 -22.39 7.12 6.57
N SER A 542 -22.22 7.42 5.29
CA SER A 542 -23.20 7.12 4.24
C SER A 542 -22.59 6.24 3.16
N PRO A 543 -23.39 5.39 2.49
CA PRO A 543 -22.99 4.74 1.27
C PRO A 543 -22.84 5.76 0.12
N ILE A 544 -21.91 5.49 -0.79
CA ILE A 544 -21.74 6.25 -2.04
C ILE A 544 -22.32 5.54 -3.26
N ILE A 545 -22.53 4.23 -3.16
CA ILE A 545 -23.08 3.37 -4.21
C ILE A 545 -23.66 2.10 -3.56
N GLU A 546 -24.52 1.39 -4.29
CA GLU A 546 -24.97 0.05 -3.94
C GLU A 546 -23.78 -0.91 -3.80
N LYS A 547 -23.84 -1.78 -2.78
CA LYS A 547 -22.72 -2.62 -2.35
C LYS A 547 -22.18 -3.55 -3.45
N ASP A 548 -23.08 -4.13 -4.23
CA ASP A 548 -22.80 -5.07 -5.33
C ASP A 548 -22.15 -4.39 -6.53
N LYS A 549 -22.41 -3.10 -6.76
CA LYS A 549 -21.79 -2.30 -7.83
C LYS A 549 -20.40 -1.77 -7.48
N PHE A 550 -20.04 -1.75 -6.20
CA PHE A 550 -18.78 -1.13 -5.75
C PHE A 550 -17.53 -1.83 -6.29
N LEU A 551 -17.55 -3.15 -6.45
CA LEU A 551 -16.39 -3.89 -6.98
C LEU A 551 -16.03 -3.45 -8.40
N GLY A 552 -17.03 -3.30 -9.28
CA GLY A 552 -16.81 -2.85 -10.65
C GLY A 552 -16.22 -1.44 -10.67
N LEU A 553 -16.84 -0.53 -9.94
CA LEU A 553 -16.38 0.86 -9.79
C LEU A 553 -14.92 0.95 -9.31
N ALA A 554 -14.59 0.23 -8.22
CA ALA A 554 -13.24 0.24 -7.67
C ALA A 554 -12.23 -0.38 -8.64
N SER A 555 -12.61 -1.45 -9.35
CA SER A 555 -11.75 -2.12 -10.33
C SER A 555 -11.44 -1.22 -11.52
N ASP A 556 -12.42 -0.47 -12.03
CA ASP A 556 -12.21 0.44 -13.17
C ASP A 556 -11.32 1.63 -12.80
N LEU A 557 -11.53 2.23 -11.62
CA LEU A 557 -10.64 3.26 -11.08
C LEU A 557 -9.22 2.73 -10.86
N ALA A 558 -9.11 1.50 -10.35
CA ALA A 558 -7.83 0.86 -10.10
C ALA A 558 -7.06 0.56 -11.38
N LYS A 559 -7.71 0.09 -12.44
CA LYS A 559 -7.10 -0.12 -13.77
C LYS A 559 -6.58 1.18 -14.36
N GLY A 560 -7.41 2.23 -14.41
CA GLY A 560 -6.98 3.53 -14.94
C GLY A 560 -5.87 4.18 -14.11
N SER A 561 -5.82 3.90 -12.81
CA SER A 561 -4.71 4.30 -11.94
C SER A 561 -3.45 3.46 -12.18
N TRP A 562 -3.60 2.15 -12.37
CA TRP A 562 -2.51 1.23 -12.69
C TRP A 562 -1.82 1.65 -14.00
N GLU A 563 -2.56 2.01 -15.04
CA GLU A 563 -1.97 2.46 -16.32
C GLU A 563 -1.06 3.69 -16.15
N LYS A 564 -1.46 4.61 -15.27
CA LYS A 564 -0.75 5.88 -15.03
C LYS A 564 0.43 5.74 -14.06
N THR A 565 0.34 4.79 -13.12
CA THR A 565 1.25 4.75 -11.96
C THR A 565 2.02 3.44 -11.85
N GLY A 566 1.52 2.36 -12.44
CA GLY A 566 1.94 0.97 -12.30
C GLY A 566 1.77 0.42 -10.88
N MET A 567 0.89 0.99 -10.06
CA MET A 567 0.45 0.44 -8.78
C MET A 567 -0.56 -0.68 -9.03
N SER A 568 -0.39 -1.86 -8.43
CA SER A 568 -1.29 -3.02 -8.54
C SER A 568 -2.77 -2.60 -8.42
N ALA A 569 -3.54 -2.82 -9.48
CA ALA A 569 -4.97 -2.59 -9.50
C ALA A 569 -5.69 -3.55 -8.52
N ALA A 570 -5.17 -4.78 -8.37
CA ALA A 570 -5.68 -5.73 -7.38
C ALA A 570 -5.60 -5.17 -5.96
N LEU A 571 -4.43 -4.66 -5.58
CA LEU A 571 -4.18 -4.09 -4.26
C LEU A 571 -5.04 -2.85 -4.01
N GLN A 572 -5.11 -1.94 -4.99
CA GLN A 572 -5.91 -0.73 -4.87
C GLN A 572 -7.40 -1.03 -4.68
N THR A 573 -7.92 -1.99 -5.44
CA THR A 573 -9.33 -2.43 -5.34
C THR A 573 -9.60 -3.04 -3.97
N ALA A 574 -8.71 -3.91 -3.48
CA ALA A 574 -8.84 -4.51 -2.16
C ALA A 574 -8.78 -3.48 -1.02
N GLN A 575 -7.89 -2.48 -1.13
CA GLN A 575 -7.86 -1.36 -0.18
C GLN A 575 -9.19 -0.61 -0.18
N ALA A 576 -9.69 -0.21 -1.34
CA ALA A 576 -10.94 0.54 -1.43
C ALA A 576 -12.12 -0.24 -0.81
N ILE A 577 -12.21 -1.56 -1.06
CA ILE A 577 -13.20 -2.45 -0.44
C ILE A 577 -13.08 -2.45 1.08
N LEU A 578 -11.85 -2.63 1.59
CA LEU A 578 -11.60 -2.76 3.02
C LEU A 578 -11.84 -1.45 3.77
N GLU A 579 -11.34 -0.33 3.25
CA GLU A 579 -11.40 1.00 3.89
C GLU A 579 -12.82 1.54 3.98
N THR A 580 -13.63 1.31 2.95
CA THR A 580 -15.00 1.85 2.90
C THR A 580 -16.07 0.85 3.34
N GLY A 581 -15.68 -0.40 3.62
CA GLY A 581 -16.62 -1.49 3.81
C GLY A 581 -17.55 -1.64 2.59
N TRP A 582 -16.98 -1.79 1.39
CA TRP A 582 -17.72 -1.89 0.11
C TRP A 582 -18.46 -0.62 -0.32
N GLY A 583 -17.86 0.54 -0.12
CA GLY A 583 -18.43 1.86 -0.43
C GLY A 583 -19.55 2.28 0.51
N GLN A 584 -19.77 1.55 1.60
CA GLN A 584 -20.92 1.74 2.50
C GLN A 584 -20.63 2.72 3.65
N SER A 585 -19.36 3.02 3.90
CA SER A 585 -18.93 3.87 5.00
C SER A 585 -17.92 4.91 4.55
N VAL A 586 -18.41 6.03 4.01
CA VAL A 586 -17.61 7.23 3.71
C VAL A 586 -17.89 8.31 4.76
N PRO A 587 -16.88 9.09 5.21
CA PRO A 587 -17.11 10.21 6.13
C PRO A 587 -18.14 11.20 5.60
N VAL A 588 -19.07 11.61 6.46
CA VAL A 588 -20.07 12.65 6.20
C VAL A 588 -19.85 13.74 7.24
N ASP A 589 -20.09 15.00 6.86
CA ASP A 589 -20.07 16.08 7.83
C ASP A 589 -21.11 15.84 8.92
N LYS A 590 -20.62 15.62 10.13
CA LYS A 590 -21.39 15.25 11.31
C LYS A 590 -22.54 16.22 11.59
N TYR A 591 -22.40 17.50 11.23
CA TYR A 591 -23.37 18.55 11.56
C TYR A 591 -24.22 18.99 10.38
N LYS A 592 -23.67 18.94 9.16
CA LYS A 592 -24.34 19.43 7.94
C LYS A 592 -24.90 18.31 7.06
N GLY A 593 -24.42 17.08 7.20
CA GLY A 593 -24.82 15.96 6.36
C GLY A 593 -24.16 15.95 4.97
N ASN A 594 -23.17 16.82 4.74
CA ASN A 594 -22.47 16.89 3.46
C ASN A 594 -21.59 15.66 3.27
N LEU A 595 -21.72 15.00 2.13
CA LEU A 595 -20.90 13.86 1.76
C LEU A 595 -19.47 14.33 1.44
N SER A 596 -18.44 13.58 1.89
CA SER A 596 -17.05 13.93 1.61
C SER A 596 -16.47 13.28 0.35
N TYR A 597 -17.08 12.19 -0.14
CA TYR A 597 -16.51 11.29 -1.16
C TYR A 597 -15.13 10.69 -0.80
N ASN A 598 -14.72 10.74 0.46
CA ASN A 598 -13.42 10.27 0.93
C ASN A 598 -13.38 8.74 1.11
N LEU A 599 -12.94 8.02 0.08
CA LEU A 599 -12.89 6.55 0.05
C LEU A 599 -11.86 5.94 1.00
N PHE A 600 -10.86 6.71 1.47
CA PHE A 600 -9.72 6.16 2.19
C PHE A 600 -9.55 6.77 3.59
N GLY A 601 -10.59 7.44 4.11
CA GLY A 601 -10.59 8.01 5.45
C GLY A 601 -9.45 9.01 5.70
N ILE A 602 -8.97 9.71 4.67
CA ILE A 602 -7.78 10.56 4.78
C ILE A 602 -8.13 11.83 5.57
N LYS A 603 -7.42 12.08 6.67
CA LYS A 603 -7.57 13.31 7.49
C LYS A 603 -6.99 14.54 6.78
N GLY A 604 -7.52 15.73 7.11
CA GLY A 604 -7.05 17.03 6.61
C GLY A 604 -8.01 17.69 5.63
N LYS A 605 -7.47 18.52 4.72
CA LYS A 605 -8.22 19.29 3.71
C LYS A 605 -8.01 18.72 2.31
N GLY A 606 -9.10 18.40 1.62
CA GLY A 606 -9.15 18.00 0.22
C GLY A 606 -9.44 19.19 -0.70
N THR A 607 -9.83 18.90 -1.94
CA THR A 607 -10.08 19.88 -3.02
C THR A 607 -11.22 20.86 -2.69
N VAL A 608 -12.21 20.44 -1.89
CA VAL A 608 -13.30 21.30 -1.41
C VAL A 608 -13.26 21.53 0.10
N GLY A 609 -12.10 21.34 0.71
CA GLY A 609 -11.89 21.53 2.14
C GLY A 609 -12.11 20.25 2.94
N SER A 610 -12.85 20.33 4.05
CA SER A 610 -13.00 19.23 4.99
C SER A 610 -14.45 19.01 5.40
N VAL A 611 -14.77 17.77 5.76
CA VAL A 611 -15.93 17.46 6.61
C VAL A 611 -15.47 17.20 8.03
N ILE A 612 -16.31 17.55 9.01
CA ILE A 612 -16.05 17.18 10.41
C ILE A 612 -16.66 15.80 10.68
N SER A 613 -15.87 14.84 11.12
CA SER A 613 -16.35 13.50 11.52
C SER A 613 -15.63 13.01 12.78
N ASN A 614 -16.18 11.98 13.43
CA ASN A 614 -15.65 11.47 14.69
C ASN A 614 -14.38 10.63 14.48
N THR A 615 -13.36 10.85 15.32
CA THR A 615 -12.20 9.96 15.51
C THR A 615 -12.07 9.61 16.99
N TRP A 616 -11.32 8.54 17.29
CA TRP A 616 -10.92 8.22 18.66
C TRP A 616 -9.63 8.98 19.03
N GLU A 617 -9.57 9.51 20.25
CA GLU A 617 -8.37 10.07 20.90
C GLU A 617 -8.26 9.52 22.32
N GLU A 618 -7.04 9.32 22.83
CA GLU A 618 -6.83 8.87 24.20
C GLU A 618 -6.48 10.04 25.13
N TYR A 619 -7.18 10.16 26.25
CA TYR A 619 -6.89 11.13 27.31
C TYR A 619 -6.93 10.45 28.67
N ASN A 620 -5.88 10.64 29.49
CA ASN A 620 -5.72 9.97 30.79
C ASN A 620 -5.92 8.43 30.74
N GLY A 621 -5.54 7.79 29.62
CA GLY A 621 -5.67 6.34 29.43
C GLY A 621 -7.08 5.84 29.06
N LYS A 622 -7.99 6.74 28.69
CA LYS A 622 -9.34 6.41 28.18
C LYS A 622 -9.54 6.98 26.78
N ALA A 623 -10.19 6.23 25.89
CA ALA A 623 -10.50 6.68 24.55
C ALA A 623 -11.81 7.48 24.51
N PHE A 624 -11.79 8.63 23.84
CA PHE A 624 -12.91 9.54 23.66
C PHE A 624 -13.17 9.79 22.17
N ARG A 625 -14.43 9.98 21.82
CA ARG A 625 -14.83 10.43 20.47
C ARG A 625 -14.67 11.95 20.40
N VAL A 626 -13.83 12.41 19.49
CA VAL A 626 -13.65 13.84 19.20
C VAL A 626 -13.88 14.11 17.72
N ASP A 627 -14.13 15.38 17.41
CA ASP A 627 -14.21 15.84 16.03
C ASP A 627 -12.82 15.94 15.40
N ALA A 628 -12.70 15.43 14.18
CA ALA A 628 -11.54 15.60 13.33
C ALA A 628 -11.96 16.01 11.91
N GLU A 629 -11.07 16.73 11.24
CA GLU A 629 -11.23 17.10 9.84
C GLU A 629 -10.81 15.94 8.94
N PHE A 630 -11.73 15.50 8.09
CA PHE A 630 -11.47 14.56 7.00
C PHE A 630 -11.56 15.29 5.67
N ARG A 631 -10.67 14.94 4.73
CA ARG A 631 -10.64 15.54 3.40
C ARG A 631 -11.99 15.38 2.72
N ALA A 632 -12.46 16.43 2.06
CA ALA A 632 -13.67 16.41 1.25
C ALA A 632 -13.32 16.70 -0.22
N TYR A 633 -14.03 16.05 -1.13
CA TYR A 633 -13.79 16.07 -2.56
C TYR A 633 -15.06 16.40 -3.35
N ASN A 634 -14.93 16.81 -4.61
CA ASN A 634 -16.08 16.98 -5.50
C ASN A 634 -16.69 15.64 -5.91
N ASN A 635 -15.87 14.60 -6.00
CA ASN A 635 -16.23 13.26 -6.43
C ASN A 635 -15.21 12.23 -5.94
N ILE A 636 -15.48 10.96 -6.21
CA ILE A 636 -14.64 9.82 -5.81
C ILE A 636 -13.30 9.76 -6.58
N ASP A 637 -13.23 10.26 -7.81
CA ASP A 637 -12.00 10.27 -8.63
C ASP A 637 -10.92 11.16 -8.01
N GLU A 638 -11.32 12.30 -7.45
CA GLU A 638 -10.43 13.18 -6.69
C GLU A 638 -9.93 12.50 -5.42
N SER A 639 -10.79 11.79 -4.68
CA SER A 639 -10.37 11.00 -3.51
C SER A 639 -9.38 9.90 -3.89
N TRP A 640 -9.65 9.19 -4.98
CA TRP A 640 -8.78 8.15 -5.50
C TRP A 640 -7.41 8.70 -5.87
N SER A 641 -7.38 9.78 -6.66
CA SER A 641 -6.15 10.43 -7.11
C SER A 641 -5.34 10.99 -5.94
N ASP A 642 -5.98 11.56 -4.92
CA ASP A 642 -5.32 12.08 -3.73
C ASP A 642 -4.69 10.96 -2.89
N HIS A 643 -5.37 9.82 -2.74
CA HIS A 643 -4.80 8.62 -2.11
C HIS A 643 -3.55 8.13 -2.85
N LYS A 644 -3.59 8.06 -4.19
CA LYS A 644 -2.41 7.67 -4.97
C LYS A 644 -1.26 8.65 -4.80
N ASN A 645 -1.55 9.94 -4.84
CA ASN A 645 -0.55 10.98 -4.61
C ASN A 645 0.14 10.82 -3.25
N LEU A 646 -0.62 10.48 -2.19
CA LEU A 646 -0.06 10.20 -0.87
C LEU A 646 0.97 9.05 -0.92
N LEU A 647 0.59 7.91 -1.52
CA LEU A 647 1.46 6.72 -1.61
C LEU A 647 2.69 6.96 -2.51
N LEU A 648 2.52 7.74 -3.59
CA LEU A 648 3.58 8.00 -4.56
C LEU A 648 4.57 9.10 -4.13
N LYS A 649 4.15 10.04 -3.27
CA LYS A 649 4.98 11.22 -2.93
C LYS A 649 5.50 11.23 -1.50
N ALA A 650 4.79 10.67 -0.52
CA ALA A 650 5.26 10.73 0.85
C ALA A 650 6.47 9.80 1.06
N SER A 651 7.50 10.30 1.74
CA SER A 651 8.78 9.60 1.94
C SER A 651 8.61 8.24 2.61
N ARG A 652 7.74 8.16 3.63
CA ARG A 652 7.42 6.91 4.36
C ARG A 652 6.96 5.74 3.47
N TYR A 653 6.43 6.00 2.27
CA TYR A 653 5.99 4.97 1.32
C TYR A 653 7.05 4.60 0.28
N GLU A 654 8.31 5.00 0.46
CA GLU A 654 9.42 4.55 -0.38
C GLU A 654 9.51 3.02 -0.49
N PRO A 655 9.45 2.23 0.62
CA PRO A 655 9.48 0.77 0.51
C PRO A 655 8.28 0.19 -0.23
N PHE A 656 7.15 0.93 -0.27
CA PHE A 656 5.98 0.51 -1.05
C PHE A 656 6.20 0.74 -2.54
N ARG A 657 6.78 1.88 -2.95
CA ARG A 657 7.00 2.19 -4.37
C ARG A 657 7.92 1.19 -5.08
N GLU A 658 8.85 0.59 -4.35
CA GLU A 658 9.74 -0.46 -4.88
C GLU A 658 9.00 -1.73 -5.30
N VAL A 659 7.86 -2.02 -4.68
CA VAL A 659 7.10 -3.26 -4.85
C VAL A 659 5.62 -3.04 -5.18
N MET A 660 5.21 -1.80 -5.48
CA MET A 660 3.80 -1.45 -5.63
C MET A 660 3.11 -2.13 -6.81
N HIS A 661 3.87 -2.69 -7.75
CA HIS A 661 3.38 -3.53 -8.84
C HIS A 661 2.98 -4.94 -8.39
N ASP A 662 3.47 -5.40 -7.24
CA ASP A 662 3.16 -6.71 -6.65
C ASP A 662 2.18 -6.52 -5.48
N SER A 663 1.01 -7.14 -5.59
CA SER A 663 -0.05 -6.97 -4.60
C SER A 663 0.28 -7.58 -3.22
N THR A 664 1.08 -8.65 -3.18
CA THR A 664 1.46 -9.36 -1.95
C THR A 664 2.56 -8.59 -1.21
N LEU A 665 3.64 -8.26 -1.91
CA LEU A 665 4.74 -7.46 -1.36
C LEU A 665 4.26 -6.05 -1.02
N GLY A 666 3.43 -5.45 -1.89
CA GLY A 666 2.82 -4.14 -1.68
C GLY A 666 1.95 -4.07 -0.42
N ALA A 667 1.15 -5.10 -0.13
CA ALA A 667 0.32 -5.14 1.07
C ALA A 667 1.17 -5.10 2.37
N TRP A 668 2.27 -5.87 2.43
CA TRP A 668 3.19 -5.81 3.56
C TRP A 668 3.96 -4.49 3.62
N ALA A 669 4.40 -3.97 2.48
CA ALA A 669 5.11 -2.68 2.41
C ALA A 669 4.24 -1.51 2.90
N LEU A 670 2.93 -1.52 2.61
CA LEU A 670 1.98 -0.55 3.16
C LEU A 670 1.96 -0.59 4.69
N ARG A 671 1.92 -1.79 5.28
CA ARG A 671 1.98 -1.96 6.74
C ARG A 671 3.30 -1.48 7.32
N ARG A 672 4.43 -1.84 6.70
CA ARG A 672 5.77 -1.35 7.12
C ARG A 672 5.88 0.16 7.06
N ALA A 673 5.28 0.78 6.05
CA ALA A 673 5.17 2.22 5.91
C ALA A 673 4.18 2.85 6.92
N GLY A 674 3.51 2.07 7.77
CA GLY A 674 2.59 2.51 8.82
C GLY A 674 1.18 2.86 8.32
N TYR A 675 0.75 2.36 7.15
CA TYR A 675 -0.56 2.68 6.58
C TYR A 675 -1.70 2.28 7.53
N ALA A 676 -1.56 1.12 8.17
CA ALA A 676 -2.48 0.60 9.18
C ALA A 676 -1.73 0.09 10.41
N THR A 677 -2.31 0.27 11.60
CA THR A 677 -1.80 -0.30 12.86
C THR A 677 -2.22 -1.75 13.07
N ASP A 678 -3.23 -2.23 12.32
CA ASP A 678 -3.70 -3.61 12.34
C ASP A 678 -2.64 -4.56 11.77
N SER A 679 -2.22 -5.54 12.57
CA SER A 679 -1.21 -6.55 12.17
C SER A 679 -1.70 -7.45 11.04
N GLN A 680 -3.01 -7.65 10.92
CA GLN A 680 -3.64 -8.52 9.93
C GLN A 680 -4.08 -7.77 8.66
N TYR A 681 -3.80 -6.47 8.56
CA TYR A 681 -4.19 -5.66 7.40
C TYR A 681 -3.70 -6.26 6.06
N PRO A 682 -2.43 -6.69 5.89
CA PRO A 682 -1.98 -7.30 4.64
C PRO A 682 -2.71 -8.61 4.32
N ILE A 683 -2.94 -9.45 5.32
CA ILE A 683 -3.67 -10.72 5.17
C ILE A 683 -5.12 -10.49 4.73
N LYS A 684 -5.78 -9.46 5.28
CA LYS A 684 -7.14 -9.07 4.88
C LYS A 684 -7.19 -8.65 3.41
N LEU A 685 -6.21 -7.87 2.95
CA LEU A 685 -6.11 -7.46 1.54
C LEU A 685 -5.88 -8.66 0.62
N MET A 686 -4.91 -9.52 0.94
CA MET A 686 -4.63 -10.74 0.15
C MET A 686 -5.85 -11.66 0.06
N ARG A 687 -6.62 -11.79 1.15
CA ARG A 687 -7.87 -12.55 1.14
C ARG A 687 -8.91 -11.96 0.20
N ILE A 688 -9.08 -10.64 0.19
CA ILE A 688 -10.00 -9.95 -0.75
C ILE A 688 -9.52 -10.17 -2.19
N ILE A 689 -8.22 -9.98 -2.44
CA ILE A 689 -7.61 -10.19 -3.77
C ILE A 689 -7.93 -11.59 -4.28
N LYS A 690 -7.65 -12.62 -3.49
CA LYS A 690 -7.90 -14.01 -3.86
C LYS A 690 -9.40 -14.31 -4.05
N GLN A 691 -10.23 -13.86 -3.11
CA GLN A 691 -11.66 -14.15 -3.12
C GLN A 691 -12.37 -13.64 -4.39
N TYR A 692 -11.94 -12.48 -4.92
CA TYR A 692 -12.55 -11.86 -6.09
C TYR A 692 -11.68 -11.97 -7.34
N ASN A 693 -10.65 -12.83 -7.32
CA ASN A 693 -9.71 -13.04 -8.42
C ASN A 693 -9.13 -11.71 -8.97
N LEU A 694 -8.81 -10.78 -8.06
CA LEU A 694 -8.40 -9.43 -8.45
C LEU A 694 -7.01 -9.40 -9.10
N GLN A 695 -6.23 -10.48 -9.00
CA GLN A 695 -4.93 -10.64 -9.68
C GLN A 695 -5.05 -10.47 -11.20
N GLU A 696 -6.20 -10.79 -11.80
CA GLU A 696 -6.44 -10.56 -13.24
C GLU A 696 -6.38 -9.08 -13.62
N LEU A 697 -6.64 -8.17 -12.67
CA LEU A 697 -6.55 -6.72 -12.90
C LEU A 697 -5.11 -6.25 -13.12
N ASP A 698 -4.11 -7.03 -12.66
CA ASP A 698 -2.69 -6.70 -12.78
C ASP A 698 -2.06 -7.32 -14.04
N LYS A 699 -2.79 -8.15 -14.79
CA LYS A 699 -2.29 -8.80 -16.00
C LYS A 699 -2.33 -7.88 -17.21
N ILE A 700 -1.16 -7.68 -17.82
CA ILE A 700 -0.95 -6.82 -18.98
C ILE A 700 -0.14 -7.51 -20.07
N GLY A 701 -0.35 -7.05 -21.31
CA GLY A 701 0.50 -7.40 -22.43
C GLY A 701 1.64 -6.40 -22.61
N ILE A 702 2.40 -6.63 -23.67
CA ILE A 702 3.35 -5.67 -24.22
C ILE A 702 2.89 -5.16 -25.57
#